data_AF-A0A7G2C3E4-F1
#
_entry.id   AF-A0A7G2C3E4-F1
#
_cell.length_a   1.000
_cell.length_b   1.000
_cell.length_c   1.000
_cell.angle_alpha   90.00
_cell.angle_beta   90.00
_cell.angle_gamma   90.00
#
_symmetry.space_group_name_H-M   'P 1'
#
loop_
_entity.id
_entity.type
_entity.pdbx_description
1 polymer ?
#
loop_
_entity_poly.entity_id
_entity_poly.type
_entity_poly.pdbx_seq_one_letter_code
_entity_poly.pdbx_strand_id
1 'polypeptide(L)'
;MLHCRLVLPALLLLLVMAIPSVHGACITSRTYTPEWCYERYDSCSSLSLVRFDSDTGSCMCGQTKMTVKPSLTPYCSFYVNSSSEFVCDKYDMSDTLSMCFQCQTGYVVLNPTQRGAFNYSYTCVPKIANCDHHTDNGLCAACSPDYILAGNRRSCIKYGDLCTSRDGGGTCTSCASGFVLKPDFRVCLPEMPGCTVYYLFYPTCLSCANGYILNSLGPNCTKTIANCVNYTTDGSCKTCATGYSVSNDKKACVTTISGCTSHNPNSTCQTCNSGMSLSNDKKACVPTIAGCTSHNADRTCGECVASTLISADRKACITPIPGCATYISYTVCDQCKTGYSVSYDSSRCVTTIPGCSSHTPDGTCQTCNSGKSLSSNRKACVTTIPDCKSHNSDGTCETCNTSSTLSYDKKACVTTIPHCKDHSPLGICTYCDTDYSYSFDGTTCVPTIVDCTSYNNDGTCRGCLTGTLLSSDKKSCGTITGCTSHNADGTCKECSGGLVPSNTGKVCVKCAYEGCNSCNDGGVCISCEEHYTLSGPECVLCTLVGCSRCDTANVCAQCADGYNFTTNQTACATCGIQNCSSCDRNEFCAQCADGFGVSDLGFCSTCVDTDCKRCVANGVDCVEYYTTKNEEDKKKRMVCRGGCISLLCWAA
;
A
#
# COMPACT_ATOMS: atom_id res chain seq x y z
N MET A 1 -48.27 -105.18 32.13
CA MET A 1 -47.44 -106.11 31.31
C MET A 1 -46.27 -105.30 30.79
N LEU A 2 -45.05 -105.78 30.57
CA LEU A 2 -44.22 -106.93 30.96
C LEU A 2 -42.95 -106.77 30.08
N HIS A 3 -41.76 -107.22 30.53
CA HIS A 3 -40.41 -107.10 29.92
C HIS A 3 -39.62 -105.83 30.34
N CYS A 4 -38.38 -105.88 30.88
CA CYS A 4 -37.13 -106.63 30.54
C CYS A 4 -36.38 -106.00 29.34
N ARG A 5 -35.03 -105.86 29.27
CA ARG A 5 -33.83 -106.25 30.09
C ARG A 5 -32.57 -105.53 29.46
N LEU A 6 -31.33 -105.44 29.96
CA LEU A 6 -30.58 -105.90 31.17
C LEU A 6 -29.30 -105.00 31.42
N VAL A 7 -28.94 -104.74 32.68
CA VAL A 7 -27.58 -104.58 33.34
C VAL A 7 -26.32 -104.12 32.57
N LEU A 8 -25.70 -103.03 33.06
CA LEU A 8 -24.28 -102.70 33.45
C LEU A 8 -23.00 -103.24 32.71
N PRO A 9 -21.78 -102.66 32.96
CA PRO A 9 -20.65 -102.67 32.02
C PRO A 9 -19.30 -103.30 32.49
N ALA A 10 -18.35 -103.41 31.55
CA ALA A 10 -16.87 -103.39 31.73
C ALA A 10 -16.25 -102.79 30.42
N LEU A 11 -15.15 -102.02 30.33
CA LEU A 11 -13.94 -101.72 31.12
C LEU A 11 -12.67 -102.48 30.65
N LEU A 12 -11.62 -101.72 30.26
CA LEU A 12 -10.27 -102.15 29.81
C LEU A 12 -10.21 -102.94 28.46
N LEU A 13 -9.11 -102.95 27.67
CA LEU A 13 -7.74 -102.41 27.85
C LEU A 13 -7.16 -101.87 26.51
N LEU A 14 -6.03 -101.15 26.57
CA LEU A 14 -5.35 -100.47 25.46
C LEU A 14 -4.84 -101.39 24.32
N LEU A 15 -4.71 -100.80 23.12
CA LEU A 15 -3.52 -101.01 22.29
C LEU A 15 -3.19 -99.71 21.52
N VAL A 16 -1.97 -99.19 21.70
CA VAL A 16 -1.53 -97.92 21.10
C VAL A 16 -0.92 -98.18 19.73
N MET A 17 -1.40 -97.46 18.71
CA MET A 17 -0.63 -97.19 17.50
C MET A 17 -0.53 -95.68 17.32
N ALA A 18 0.70 -95.16 17.39
CA ALA A 18 0.96 -93.75 17.13
C ALA A 18 0.89 -93.50 15.61
N ILE A 19 -0.10 -92.72 15.19
CA ILE A 19 -0.23 -92.19 13.83
C ILE A 19 0.25 -90.73 13.88
N PRO A 20 0.99 -90.21 12.86
CA PRO A 20 1.59 -88.89 12.92
C PRO A 20 0.58 -87.76 13.20
N SER A 21 1.05 -86.76 13.95
CA SER A 21 0.27 -85.60 14.35
C SER A 21 -0.14 -84.72 13.17
N VAL A 22 -1.33 -84.94 12.64
CA VAL A 22 -2.06 -83.97 11.84
C VAL A 22 -3.15 -83.38 12.73
N HIS A 23 -2.84 -82.28 13.41
CA HIS A 23 -3.89 -81.46 14.02
C HIS A 23 -4.73 -80.90 12.88
N GLY A 24 -6.00 -81.32 12.79
CA GLY A 24 -6.98 -80.60 11.99
C GLY A 24 -7.16 -79.22 12.62
N ALA A 25 -6.60 -78.18 11.99
CA ALA A 25 -6.67 -76.82 12.50
C ALA A 25 -8.15 -76.43 12.67
N CYS A 26 -8.51 -75.93 13.86
CA CYS A 26 -9.88 -75.52 14.13
C CYS A 26 -10.35 -74.47 13.13
N ILE A 27 -11.58 -74.60 12.66
CA ILE A 27 -12.20 -73.56 11.85
C ILE A 27 -12.45 -72.34 12.74
N THR A 28 -11.65 -71.30 12.53
CA THR A 28 -11.81 -69.98 13.13
C THR A 28 -11.70 -68.93 12.02
N SER A 29 -12.78 -68.19 11.75
CA SER A 29 -12.76 -67.10 10.76
C SER A 29 -12.15 -65.80 11.28
N ARG A 30 -11.89 -65.71 12.60
CA ARG A 30 -11.37 -64.50 13.27
C ARG A 30 -10.15 -64.81 14.13
N THR A 31 -9.14 -63.95 14.02
CA THR A 31 -8.07 -63.79 15.02
C THR A 31 -8.43 -62.67 16.00
N TYR A 32 -7.97 -62.77 17.25
CA TYR A 32 -8.29 -61.82 18.31
C TYR A 32 -7.05 -61.04 18.77
N THR A 33 -7.25 -59.79 19.18
CA THR A 33 -6.15 -58.93 19.64
C THR A 33 -5.78 -59.25 21.10
N PRO A 34 -4.58 -58.88 21.56
CA PRO A 34 -4.18 -59.02 22.97
C PRO A 34 -5.17 -58.36 23.94
N GLU A 35 -5.74 -57.21 23.56
CA GLU A 35 -6.71 -56.45 24.34
C GLU A 35 -8.03 -57.22 24.48
N TRP A 36 -8.55 -57.78 23.38
CA TRP A 36 -9.78 -58.58 23.39
C TRP A 36 -9.67 -59.78 24.35
N CYS A 37 -8.50 -60.45 24.32
CA CYS A 37 -8.17 -61.52 25.25
C CYS A 37 -8.07 -61.01 26.70
N TYR A 38 -7.32 -59.93 26.94
CA TYR A 38 -7.09 -59.37 28.28
C TYR A 38 -8.38 -58.84 28.94
N GLU A 39 -9.36 -58.37 28.15
CA GLU A 39 -10.70 -58.01 28.62
C GLU A 39 -11.50 -59.23 29.11
N ARG A 40 -11.53 -60.34 28.35
CA ARG A 40 -12.46 -61.48 28.57
C ARG A 40 -11.88 -62.62 29.41
N TYR A 41 -10.56 -62.77 29.44
CA TYR A 41 -9.86 -63.84 30.13
C TYR A 41 -9.09 -63.33 31.35
N ASP A 42 -8.84 -64.18 32.35
CA ASP A 42 -8.22 -63.82 33.62
C ASP A 42 -6.86 -63.12 33.44
N SER A 43 -6.59 -62.12 34.27
CA SER A 43 -5.57 -61.09 33.98
C SER A 43 -4.14 -61.65 33.92
N CYS A 44 -3.50 -61.50 32.76
CA CYS A 44 -2.07 -61.71 32.59
C CYS A 44 -1.26 -60.64 33.33
N SER A 45 0.00 -60.94 33.70
CA SER A 45 0.89 -59.99 34.41
C SER A 45 1.30 -58.77 33.57
N SER A 46 1.16 -58.83 32.25
CA SER A 46 1.27 -57.69 31.33
C SER A 46 0.44 -57.96 30.07
N LEU A 47 -0.18 -56.93 29.51
CA LEU A 47 -0.82 -56.99 28.19
C LEU A 47 0.18 -57.40 27.09
N SER A 48 1.45 -56.98 27.20
CA SER A 48 2.51 -57.33 26.24
C SER A 48 2.91 -58.80 26.21
N LEU A 49 2.42 -59.61 27.15
CA LEU A 49 2.60 -61.06 27.19
C LEU A 49 1.38 -61.82 26.65
N VAL A 50 0.29 -61.13 26.32
CA VAL A 50 -0.93 -61.74 25.79
C VAL A 50 -0.86 -61.87 24.27
N ARG A 51 -1.27 -63.02 23.75
CA ARG A 51 -1.57 -63.23 22.33
C ARG A 51 -2.73 -64.20 22.16
N PHE A 52 -3.41 -64.11 21.03
CA PHE A 52 -4.26 -65.20 20.55
C PHE A 52 -3.40 -66.25 19.85
N ASP A 53 -3.63 -67.51 20.18
CA ASP A 53 -3.00 -68.69 19.58
C ASP A 53 -3.96 -69.29 18.56
N SER A 54 -3.61 -69.19 17.27
CA SER A 54 -4.45 -69.64 16.15
C SER A 54 -4.68 -71.14 16.12
N ASP A 55 -3.68 -71.90 16.56
CA ASP A 55 -3.59 -73.33 16.28
C ASP A 55 -4.46 -74.13 17.27
N THR A 56 -4.54 -73.64 18.52
CA THR A 56 -5.50 -74.11 19.53
C THR A 56 -6.79 -73.28 19.58
N GLY A 57 -6.78 -72.06 19.01
CA GLY A 57 -7.85 -71.07 19.14
C GLY A 57 -8.05 -70.59 20.57
N SER A 58 -6.96 -70.23 21.27
CA SER A 58 -6.93 -69.87 22.70
C SER A 58 -6.35 -68.48 22.95
N CYS A 59 -6.79 -67.80 24.01
CA CYS A 59 -6.04 -66.68 24.58
C CYS A 59 -4.90 -67.20 25.47
N MET A 60 -3.67 -66.71 25.26
CA MET A 60 -2.46 -67.15 25.93
C MET A 60 -1.75 -65.98 26.63
N CYS A 61 -1.26 -66.22 27.85
CA CYS A 61 -0.38 -65.34 28.62
C CYS A 61 1.01 -66.00 28.72
N GLY A 62 2.01 -65.47 28.00
CA GLY A 62 3.32 -66.13 27.89
C GLY A 62 3.20 -67.47 27.14
N GLN A 63 3.35 -68.61 27.83
CA GLN A 63 3.04 -69.94 27.30
C GLN A 63 1.83 -70.61 27.98
N THR A 64 1.17 -69.91 28.90
CA THR A 64 0.04 -70.44 29.68
C THR A 64 -1.28 -70.06 29.03
N LYS A 65 -2.18 -71.04 28.82
CA LYS A 65 -3.56 -70.77 28.38
C LYS A 65 -4.34 -70.05 29.47
N MET A 66 -5.03 -68.98 29.09
CA MET A 66 -5.86 -68.18 29.99
C MET A 66 -7.26 -68.80 30.13
N THR A 67 -7.91 -68.59 31.28
CA THR A 67 -9.31 -68.97 31.55
C THR A 67 -10.25 -67.78 31.34
N VAL A 68 -11.48 -68.03 30.89
CA VAL A 68 -12.51 -66.99 30.74
C VAL A 68 -12.93 -66.48 32.12
N LYS A 69 -12.97 -65.15 32.30
CA LYS A 69 -13.32 -64.52 33.58
C LYS A 69 -14.73 -64.97 34.02
N PRO A 70 -14.92 -65.56 35.21
CA PRO A 70 -16.25 -65.94 35.70
C PRO A 70 -17.25 -64.77 35.86
N SER A 71 -16.76 -63.53 35.90
CA SER A 71 -17.57 -62.31 35.90
C SER A 71 -18.12 -61.90 34.53
N LEU A 72 -17.66 -62.52 33.42
CA LEU A 72 -18.14 -62.23 32.07
C LEU A 72 -19.58 -62.73 31.86
N THR A 73 -19.94 -63.87 32.45
CA THR A 73 -21.31 -64.40 32.48
C THR A 73 -21.65 -64.93 33.89
N PRO A 74 -22.18 -64.09 34.78
CA PRO A 74 -22.69 -64.53 36.08
C PRO A 74 -23.65 -65.73 35.93
N TYR A 75 -23.56 -66.68 36.86
CA TYR A 75 -24.30 -67.95 36.84
C TYR A 75 -24.00 -68.89 35.67
N CYS A 76 -22.86 -68.71 34.97
CA CYS A 76 -22.30 -69.76 34.12
C CYS A 76 -21.70 -70.92 34.94
N SER A 77 -21.73 -72.14 34.39
CA SER A 77 -20.96 -73.30 34.87
C SER A 77 -19.75 -73.59 33.98
N PHE A 78 -19.92 -73.50 32.64
CA PHE A 78 -18.86 -73.83 31.68
C PHE A 78 -18.84 -72.86 30.48
N TYR A 79 -17.65 -72.37 30.17
CA TYR A 79 -17.32 -71.47 29.06
C TYR A 79 -16.52 -72.17 27.96
N VAL A 80 -16.58 -71.66 26.73
CA VAL A 80 -15.63 -72.02 25.66
C VAL A 80 -14.32 -71.25 25.90
N ASN A 81 -13.29 -71.90 26.45
CA ASN A 81 -12.00 -71.25 26.67
C ASN A 81 -11.11 -71.32 25.41
N SER A 82 -11.25 -72.38 24.59
CA SER A 82 -10.67 -72.44 23.24
C SER A 82 -11.59 -73.13 22.24
N SER A 83 -11.43 -72.83 20.94
CA SER A 83 -12.21 -73.51 19.89
C SER A 83 -12.00 -75.02 19.89
N SER A 84 -10.77 -75.45 20.19
CA SER A 84 -10.33 -76.85 20.31
C SER A 84 -10.98 -77.68 21.42
N GLU A 85 -11.79 -77.10 22.30
CA GLU A 85 -12.55 -77.85 23.32
C GLU A 85 -13.79 -78.57 22.74
N PHE A 86 -14.14 -78.31 21.47
CA PHE A 86 -15.31 -78.83 20.78
C PHE A 86 -14.98 -79.31 19.35
N VAL A 87 -16.01 -79.75 18.61
CA VAL A 87 -15.94 -80.25 17.22
C VAL A 87 -15.71 -79.08 16.23
N CYS A 88 -14.56 -78.43 16.37
CA CYS A 88 -14.14 -77.22 15.65
C CYS A 88 -13.69 -77.49 14.20
N ASP A 89 -13.47 -78.75 13.84
CA ASP A 89 -13.27 -79.25 12.49
C ASP A 89 -14.55 -79.16 11.63
N LYS A 90 -15.71 -79.00 12.28
CA LYS A 90 -17.04 -79.01 11.65
C LYS A 90 -17.79 -77.68 11.75
N TYR A 91 -17.49 -76.85 12.74
CA TYR A 91 -18.18 -75.59 13.00
C TYR A 91 -17.20 -74.45 13.27
N ASP A 92 -17.42 -73.29 12.67
CA ASP A 92 -16.71 -72.07 13.06
C ASP A 92 -17.15 -71.64 14.47
N MET A 93 -16.21 -71.72 15.40
CA MET A 93 -16.37 -71.43 16.82
C MET A 93 -15.86 -70.02 17.20
N SER A 94 -15.36 -69.21 16.25
CA SER A 94 -14.91 -67.84 16.55
C SER A 94 -16.00 -67.03 17.28
N ASP A 95 -17.21 -66.99 16.73
CA ASP A 95 -18.31 -66.22 17.32
C ASP A 95 -18.85 -66.76 18.66
N THR A 96 -18.39 -67.94 19.10
CA THR A 96 -18.77 -68.58 20.38
C THR A 96 -17.65 -68.64 21.40
N LEU A 97 -16.44 -68.18 21.07
CA LEU A 97 -15.30 -68.12 21.99
C LEU A 97 -15.60 -67.19 23.17
N SER A 98 -15.23 -67.59 24.40
CA SER A 98 -15.58 -66.95 25.68
C SER A 98 -17.07 -66.90 26.07
N MET A 99 -17.98 -67.49 25.28
CA MET A 99 -19.39 -67.61 25.66
C MET A 99 -19.62 -68.78 26.64
N CYS A 100 -20.64 -68.64 27.48
CA CYS A 100 -21.15 -69.72 28.32
C CYS A 100 -22.00 -70.69 27.48
N PHE A 101 -21.76 -71.99 27.58
CA PHE A 101 -22.58 -73.02 26.91
C PHE A 101 -23.45 -73.84 27.89
N GLN A 102 -23.21 -73.71 29.19
CA GLN A 102 -23.99 -74.36 30.24
C GLN A 102 -24.05 -73.47 31.49
N CYS A 103 -25.24 -72.99 31.82
CA CYS A 103 -25.50 -72.23 33.05
C CYS A 103 -25.53 -73.11 34.31
N GLN A 104 -25.63 -72.49 35.48
CA GLN A 104 -25.83 -73.15 36.77
C GLN A 104 -27.27 -73.65 36.92
N THR A 105 -27.49 -74.62 37.83
CA THR A 105 -28.82 -75.18 38.11
C THR A 105 -29.81 -74.09 38.48
N GLY A 106 -30.94 -74.03 37.77
CA GLY A 106 -31.95 -72.98 37.94
C GLY A 106 -31.79 -71.78 36.99
N TYR A 107 -30.76 -71.76 36.13
CA TYR A 107 -30.53 -70.73 35.11
C TYR A 107 -30.57 -71.31 33.68
N VAL A 108 -30.84 -70.46 32.69
CA VAL A 108 -30.84 -70.77 31.26
C VAL A 108 -30.13 -69.68 30.46
N VAL A 109 -29.57 -70.05 29.30
CA VAL A 109 -28.93 -69.10 28.37
C VAL A 109 -29.98 -68.19 27.71
N LEU A 110 -29.73 -66.88 27.75
CA LEU A 110 -30.57 -65.85 27.10
C LEU A 110 -30.08 -65.59 25.67
N ASN A 111 -31.00 -65.35 24.73
CA ASN A 111 -30.72 -65.01 23.32
C ASN A 111 -29.56 -65.85 22.69
N PRO A 112 -29.58 -67.19 22.78
CA PRO A 112 -28.40 -68.00 22.51
C PRO A 112 -28.04 -68.09 21.01
N THR A 113 -26.74 -68.05 20.72
CA THR A 113 -26.17 -68.50 19.44
C THR A 113 -26.10 -70.03 19.45
N GLN A 114 -26.78 -70.70 18.53
CA GLN A 114 -26.66 -72.16 18.39
C GLN A 114 -25.45 -72.55 17.53
N ARG A 115 -24.68 -73.55 17.98
CA ARG A 115 -23.66 -74.27 17.19
C ARG A 115 -23.71 -75.75 17.53
N GLY A 116 -23.99 -76.60 16.53
CA GLY A 116 -24.21 -78.03 16.75
C GLY A 116 -25.35 -78.30 17.74
N ALA A 117 -25.08 -79.14 18.74
CA ALA A 117 -26.04 -79.51 19.79
C ALA A 117 -26.13 -78.51 20.97
N PHE A 118 -25.32 -77.44 20.97
CA PHE A 118 -25.16 -76.53 22.11
C PHE A 118 -25.62 -75.10 21.80
N ASN A 119 -26.06 -74.42 22.85
CA ASN A 119 -26.57 -73.05 22.83
C ASN A 119 -25.66 -72.16 23.68
N TYR A 120 -25.03 -71.18 23.05
CA TYR A 120 -23.99 -70.34 23.64
C TYR A 120 -24.54 -68.95 23.94
N SER A 121 -24.26 -68.37 25.11
CA SER A 121 -24.65 -67.00 25.46
C SER A 121 -23.62 -66.31 26.35
N TYR A 122 -23.57 -64.98 26.32
CA TYR A 122 -22.88 -64.15 27.32
C TYR A 122 -23.74 -63.89 28.57
N THR A 123 -24.99 -64.38 28.61
CA THR A 123 -25.94 -64.10 29.70
C THR A 123 -26.71 -65.36 30.13
N CYS A 124 -26.59 -65.72 31.40
CA CYS A 124 -27.45 -66.72 32.06
C CYS A 124 -28.52 -66.01 32.90
N VAL A 125 -29.80 -66.35 32.70
CA VAL A 125 -30.94 -65.77 33.43
C VAL A 125 -31.71 -66.83 34.23
N PRO A 126 -32.38 -66.48 35.35
CA PRO A 126 -33.18 -67.44 36.12
C PRO A 126 -34.25 -68.12 35.25
N LYS A 127 -34.37 -69.44 35.36
CA LYS A 127 -35.32 -70.22 34.58
C LYS A 127 -36.76 -70.00 35.07
N ILE A 128 -37.53 -69.20 34.34
CA ILE A 128 -38.97 -69.02 34.61
C ILE A 128 -39.74 -70.23 34.05
N ALA A 129 -40.61 -70.83 34.86
CA ALA A 129 -41.45 -71.95 34.45
C ALA A 129 -42.54 -71.50 33.46
N ASN A 130 -42.77 -72.31 32.42
CA ASN A 130 -43.73 -72.03 31.33
C ASN A 130 -43.51 -70.68 30.62
N CYS A 131 -42.24 -70.26 30.51
CA CYS A 131 -41.81 -69.07 29.78
C CYS A 131 -41.02 -69.49 28.53
N ASP A 132 -41.56 -69.19 27.34
CA ASP A 132 -40.96 -69.56 26.05
C ASP A 132 -39.88 -68.54 25.63
N HIS A 133 -40.12 -67.27 25.91
CA HIS A 133 -39.22 -66.17 25.55
C HIS A 133 -38.96 -65.25 26.74
N HIS A 134 -37.69 -64.94 26.99
CA HIS A 134 -37.26 -63.96 27.99
C HIS A 134 -36.91 -62.62 27.32
N THR A 135 -37.13 -61.52 28.02
CA THR A 135 -36.63 -60.18 27.67
C THR A 135 -35.13 -60.08 27.95
N ASP A 136 -34.47 -59.06 27.38
CA ASP A 136 -33.03 -58.80 27.59
C ASP A 136 -32.65 -58.60 29.07
N ASN A 137 -33.61 -58.21 29.91
CA ASN A 137 -33.47 -58.07 31.36
C ASN A 137 -33.80 -59.35 32.16
N GLY A 138 -33.93 -60.51 31.50
CA GLY A 138 -34.20 -61.81 32.15
C GLY A 138 -35.60 -61.98 32.74
N LEU A 139 -36.51 -61.02 32.56
CA LEU A 139 -37.94 -61.19 32.84
C LEU A 139 -38.62 -61.92 31.69
N CYS A 140 -39.73 -62.62 31.94
CA CYS A 140 -40.45 -63.30 30.87
C CYS A 140 -41.11 -62.30 29.90
N ALA A 141 -40.96 -62.54 28.60
CA ALA A 141 -41.56 -61.77 27.51
C ALA A 141 -42.85 -62.44 27.00
N ALA A 142 -42.85 -63.77 26.85
CA ALA A 142 -44.00 -64.55 26.42
C ALA A 142 -44.02 -65.92 27.12
N CYS A 143 -45.20 -66.33 27.55
CA CYS A 143 -45.45 -67.61 28.22
C CYS A 143 -45.84 -68.70 27.22
N SER A 144 -45.62 -69.96 27.61
CA SER A 144 -46.08 -71.14 26.88
C SER A 144 -47.61 -71.15 26.71
N PRO A 145 -48.14 -71.86 25.69
CA PRO A 145 -49.58 -72.08 25.56
C PRO A 145 -50.26 -72.53 26.86
N ASP A 146 -51.51 -72.10 27.06
CA ASP A 146 -52.32 -72.20 28.29
C ASP A 146 -51.88 -71.33 29.50
N TYR A 147 -50.84 -70.52 29.37
CA TYR A 147 -50.40 -69.58 30.42
C TYR A 147 -50.40 -68.11 29.95
N ILE A 148 -50.67 -67.18 30.86
CA ILE A 148 -50.53 -65.73 30.66
C ILE A 148 -49.39 -65.16 31.48
N LEU A 149 -48.80 -64.07 31.00
CA LEU A 149 -47.72 -63.36 31.68
C LEU A 149 -48.24 -62.62 32.92
N ALA A 150 -47.68 -62.92 34.09
CA ALA A 150 -48.00 -62.17 35.31
C ALA A 150 -47.59 -60.69 35.18
N GLY A 151 -48.30 -59.78 35.84
CA GLY A 151 -48.03 -58.33 35.74
C GLY A 151 -46.62 -57.91 36.19
N ASN A 152 -45.96 -58.72 37.04
CA ASN A 152 -44.56 -58.53 37.46
C ASN A 152 -43.51 -59.11 36.48
N ARG A 153 -43.96 -59.81 35.43
CA ARG A 153 -43.17 -60.53 34.42
C ARG A 153 -42.18 -61.57 34.95
N ARG A 154 -42.38 -62.07 36.17
CA ARG A 154 -41.53 -63.09 36.83
C ARG A 154 -42.14 -64.49 36.86
N SER A 155 -43.39 -64.64 36.41
CA SER A 155 -44.09 -65.93 36.34
C SER A 155 -45.13 -65.96 35.22
N CYS A 156 -45.52 -67.17 34.85
CA CYS A 156 -46.57 -67.48 33.89
C CYS A 156 -47.70 -68.22 34.60
N ILE A 157 -48.92 -67.66 34.57
CA ILE A 157 -50.08 -68.10 35.35
C ILE A 157 -51.05 -68.83 34.42
N LYS A 158 -51.56 -70.00 34.82
CA LYS A 158 -52.47 -70.78 33.98
C LYS A 158 -53.85 -70.14 33.96
N TYR A 159 -54.55 -70.17 32.82
CA TYR A 159 -55.89 -69.54 32.69
C TYR A 159 -56.90 -69.97 33.77
N GLY A 160 -56.83 -71.21 34.27
CA GLY A 160 -57.71 -71.72 35.33
C GLY A 160 -57.48 -71.12 36.72
N ASP A 161 -56.35 -70.46 36.95
CA ASP A 161 -55.92 -69.96 38.27
C ASP A 161 -56.23 -68.46 38.46
N LEU A 162 -56.75 -67.80 37.42
CA LEU A 162 -57.17 -66.38 37.43
C LEU A 162 -58.52 -66.14 38.15
N CYS A 163 -59.13 -67.23 38.63
CA CYS A 163 -60.45 -67.28 39.22
C CYS A 163 -60.39 -67.15 40.75
N THR A 164 -60.99 -66.09 41.30
CA THR A 164 -60.92 -65.76 42.74
C THR A 164 -62.07 -66.36 43.56
N SER A 165 -63.19 -66.74 42.94
CA SER A 165 -64.22 -67.56 43.58
C SER A 165 -64.85 -68.54 42.60
N ARG A 166 -65.26 -69.71 43.08
CA ARG A 166 -65.91 -70.76 42.30
C ARG A 166 -67.27 -71.14 42.90
N ASP A 167 -68.18 -71.65 42.07
CA ASP A 167 -69.42 -72.29 42.52
C ASP A 167 -69.17 -73.72 43.03
N GLY A 168 -70.22 -74.38 43.55
CA GLY A 168 -70.15 -75.74 44.07
C GLY A 168 -69.84 -76.82 43.02
N GLY A 169 -69.85 -76.49 41.73
CA GLY A 169 -69.36 -77.35 40.64
C GLY A 169 -67.88 -77.10 40.29
N GLY A 170 -67.22 -76.16 40.97
CA GLY A 170 -65.86 -75.72 40.66
C GLY A 170 -65.75 -74.71 39.52
N THR A 171 -66.88 -74.22 38.99
CA THR A 171 -66.95 -73.25 37.87
C THR A 171 -66.69 -71.83 38.36
N CYS A 172 -66.10 -70.96 37.53
CA CYS A 172 -65.71 -69.63 38.01
C CYS A 172 -66.90 -68.67 38.19
N THR A 173 -66.88 -67.91 39.30
CA THR A 173 -67.91 -66.91 39.66
C THR A 173 -67.35 -65.51 39.96
N SER A 174 -66.05 -65.36 40.20
CA SER A 174 -65.38 -64.04 40.18
C SER A 174 -63.91 -64.15 39.76
N CYS A 175 -63.36 -63.03 39.30
CA CYS A 175 -62.03 -62.96 38.68
C CYS A 175 -61.10 -62.03 39.45
N ALA A 176 -59.79 -62.23 39.29
CA ALA A 176 -58.77 -61.30 39.77
C ALA A 176 -58.93 -59.90 39.17
N SER A 177 -58.45 -58.87 39.89
CA SER A 177 -58.53 -57.47 39.44
C SER A 177 -57.88 -57.27 38.06
N GLY A 178 -58.59 -56.55 37.17
CA GLY A 178 -58.22 -56.38 35.75
C GLY A 178 -58.79 -57.43 34.79
N PHE A 179 -59.50 -58.45 35.30
CA PHE A 179 -60.14 -59.51 34.51
C PHE A 179 -61.66 -59.52 34.73
N VAL A 180 -62.41 -59.74 33.66
CA VAL A 180 -63.88 -59.79 33.65
C VAL A 180 -64.33 -61.22 33.37
N LEU A 181 -65.23 -61.74 34.19
CA LEU A 181 -65.89 -63.02 33.97
C LEU A 181 -66.80 -62.91 32.74
N LYS A 182 -66.54 -63.68 31.68
CA LYS A 182 -67.46 -63.75 30.53
C LYS A 182 -68.55 -64.79 30.78
N PRO A 183 -69.85 -64.42 30.83
CA PRO A 183 -70.92 -65.32 31.28
C PRO A 183 -71.02 -66.63 30.49
N ASP A 184 -70.78 -66.54 29.18
CA ASP A 184 -71.04 -67.61 28.20
C ASP A 184 -70.08 -68.80 28.35
N PHE A 185 -68.84 -68.54 28.80
CA PHE A 185 -67.77 -69.53 28.92
C PHE A 185 -67.22 -69.67 30.34
N ARG A 186 -67.61 -68.78 31.27
CA ARG A 186 -67.20 -68.76 32.69
C ARG A 186 -65.69 -68.77 32.90
N VAL A 187 -64.98 -68.10 31.99
CA VAL A 187 -63.53 -67.85 32.04
C VAL A 187 -63.28 -66.37 32.35
N CYS A 188 -62.21 -66.11 33.10
CA CYS A 188 -61.69 -64.77 33.37
C CYS A 188 -60.81 -64.31 32.21
N LEU A 189 -61.27 -63.33 31.43
CA LEU A 189 -60.49 -62.71 30.36
C LEU A 189 -60.13 -61.27 30.73
N PRO A 190 -58.96 -60.74 30.31
CA PRO A 190 -58.58 -59.36 30.59
C PRO A 190 -59.59 -58.38 30.00
N GLU A 191 -59.83 -57.26 30.68
CA GLU A 191 -60.75 -56.23 30.19
C GLU A 191 -60.15 -55.49 28.99
N MET A 192 -60.76 -55.65 27.81
CA MET A 192 -60.37 -54.92 26.60
C MET A 192 -61.31 -53.73 26.36
N PRO A 193 -60.84 -52.47 26.51
CA PRO A 193 -61.67 -51.28 26.32
C PRO A 193 -62.30 -51.22 24.93
N GLY A 194 -63.61 -50.95 24.88
CA GLY A 194 -64.35 -50.86 23.62
C GLY A 194 -64.59 -52.19 22.90
N CYS A 195 -64.22 -53.34 23.47
CA CYS A 195 -64.53 -54.66 22.88
C CYS A 195 -65.91 -55.16 23.32
N THR A 196 -66.80 -55.45 22.36
CA THR A 196 -68.17 -55.92 22.62
C THR A 196 -68.34 -57.43 22.48
N VAL A 197 -67.62 -58.08 21.55
CA VAL A 197 -67.61 -59.55 21.40
C VAL A 197 -66.18 -60.07 21.39
N TYR A 198 -65.93 -61.14 22.16
CA TYR A 198 -64.63 -61.77 22.35
C TYR A 198 -64.60 -63.10 21.59
N TYR A 199 -63.44 -63.48 21.06
CA TYR A 199 -63.21 -64.78 20.43
C TYR A 199 -63.13 -65.89 21.49
N LEU A 200 -63.62 -67.09 21.16
CA LEU A 200 -63.84 -68.17 22.12
C LEU A 200 -62.54 -68.56 22.84
N PHE A 201 -62.52 -68.45 24.17
CA PHE A 201 -61.41 -68.81 25.07
C PHE A 201 -60.09 -68.03 24.92
N TYR A 202 -59.99 -67.04 24.03
CA TYR A 202 -58.78 -66.24 23.82
C TYR A 202 -58.99 -64.74 24.11
N PRO A 203 -57.95 -63.99 24.52
CA PRO A 203 -58.02 -62.54 24.72
C PRO A 203 -57.96 -61.77 23.38
N THR A 204 -58.87 -62.09 22.46
CA THR A 204 -58.97 -61.50 21.13
C THR A 204 -60.38 -60.94 20.91
N CYS A 205 -60.49 -59.72 20.41
CA CYS A 205 -61.76 -59.10 20.10
C CYS A 205 -62.24 -59.45 18.69
N LEU A 206 -63.56 -59.63 18.53
CA LEU A 206 -64.22 -59.91 17.26
C LEU A 206 -65.06 -58.72 16.77
N SER A 207 -65.62 -57.91 17.68
CA SER A 207 -66.32 -56.67 17.33
C SER A 207 -66.17 -55.60 18.40
N CYS A 208 -66.23 -54.34 17.96
CA CYS A 208 -65.97 -53.17 18.78
C CYS A 208 -67.23 -52.31 18.99
N ALA A 209 -67.24 -51.55 20.08
CA ALA A 209 -68.26 -50.55 20.39
C ALA A 209 -68.18 -49.34 19.43
N ASN A 210 -69.28 -48.59 19.32
CA ASN A 210 -69.30 -47.33 18.56
C ASN A 210 -68.21 -46.36 19.07
N GLY A 211 -67.46 -45.77 18.13
CA GLY A 211 -66.28 -44.97 18.45
C GLY A 211 -64.98 -45.77 18.66
N TYR A 212 -64.98 -47.06 18.32
CA TYR A 212 -63.80 -47.92 18.26
C TYR A 212 -63.79 -48.72 16.95
N ILE A 213 -62.59 -49.06 16.46
CA ILE A 213 -62.36 -49.92 15.29
C ILE A 213 -61.54 -51.15 15.69
N LEU A 214 -61.73 -52.26 14.98
CA LEU A 214 -60.93 -53.47 15.16
C LEU A 214 -59.53 -53.24 14.55
N ASN A 215 -58.48 -53.45 15.34
CA ASN A 215 -57.11 -53.31 14.87
C ASN A 215 -56.76 -54.46 13.92
N SER A 216 -56.41 -54.16 12.66
CA SER A 216 -56.08 -55.17 11.66
C SER A 216 -54.75 -55.91 11.90
N LEU A 217 -53.98 -55.48 12.91
CA LEU A 217 -52.65 -56.01 13.23
C LEU A 217 -52.52 -56.42 14.71
N GLY A 218 -53.62 -56.53 15.47
CA GLY A 218 -53.60 -56.97 16.86
C GLY A 218 -54.99 -57.24 17.45
N PRO A 219 -55.09 -57.99 18.56
CA PRO A 219 -56.35 -58.51 19.11
C PRO A 219 -57.36 -57.48 19.65
N ASN A 220 -57.09 -56.17 19.55
CA ASN A 220 -57.73 -55.14 20.37
C ASN A 220 -58.59 -54.15 19.55
N CYS A 221 -59.52 -53.49 20.25
CA CYS A 221 -60.26 -52.35 19.71
C CYS A 221 -59.49 -51.03 19.95
N THR A 222 -59.26 -50.27 18.89
CA THR A 222 -58.63 -48.93 18.93
C THR A 222 -59.70 -47.86 18.93
N LYS A 223 -59.65 -46.91 19.87
CA LYS A 223 -60.59 -45.77 19.91
C LYS A 223 -60.38 -44.87 18.68
N THR A 224 -61.45 -44.49 18.00
CA THR A 224 -61.36 -43.63 16.81
C THR A 224 -60.88 -42.23 17.17
N ILE A 225 -59.88 -41.75 16.43
CA ILE A 225 -59.38 -40.38 16.47
C ILE A 225 -60.16 -39.58 15.41
N ALA A 226 -60.76 -38.45 15.81
CA ALA A 226 -61.51 -37.60 14.89
C ALA A 226 -60.61 -37.14 13.73
N ASN A 227 -61.13 -37.16 12.50
CA ASN A 227 -60.40 -36.87 11.25
C ASN A 227 -59.20 -37.77 10.93
N CYS A 228 -58.99 -38.89 11.64
CA CYS A 228 -57.97 -39.88 11.30
C CYS A 228 -58.50 -40.92 10.29
N VAL A 229 -57.74 -41.14 9.21
CA VAL A 229 -58.12 -42.02 8.09
C VAL A 229 -57.43 -43.39 8.19
N ASN A 230 -56.16 -43.43 8.59
CA ASN A 230 -55.39 -44.67 8.79
C ASN A 230 -54.70 -44.65 10.15
N TYR A 231 -54.55 -45.83 10.76
CA TYR A 231 -53.95 -46.02 12.08
C TYR A 231 -52.67 -46.87 12.00
N THR A 232 -51.83 -46.82 13.01
CA THR A 232 -50.67 -47.72 13.21
C THR A 232 -51.01 -48.89 14.14
N THR A 233 -50.10 -49.87 14.25
CA THR A 233 -50.25 -51.10 15.05
C THR A 233 -50.58 -50.86 16.53
N ASP A 234 -50.10 -49.76 17.09
CA ASP A 234 -50.33 -49.29 18.46
C ASP A 234 -51.66 -48.54 18.65
N GLY A 235 -52.40 -48.28 17.57
CA GLY A 235 -53.62 -47.48 17.57
C GLY A 235 -53.42 -45.97 17.47
N SER A 236 -52.18 -45.49 17.28
CA SER A 236 -51.92 -44.07 16.96
C SER A 236 -52.39 -43.73 15.54
N CYS A 237 -52.59 -42.44 15.23
CA CYS A 237 -52.95 -42.03 13.87
C CYS A 237 -51.73 -42.05 12.92
N LYS A 238 -51.91 -42.64 11.75
CA LYS A 238 -50.92 -42.71 10.66
C LYS A 238 -51.11 -41.60 9.62
N THR A 239 -52.36 -41.33 9.23
CA THR A 239 -52.70 -40.26 8.27
C THR A 239 -54.07 -39.65 8.59
N CYS A 240 -54.16 -38.33 8.52
CA CYS A 240 -55.40 -37.59 8.70
C CYS A 240 -56.15 -37.32 7.38
N ALA A 241 -57.38 -36.83 7.48
CA ALA A 241 -58.17 -36.33 6.36
C ALA A 241 -57.62 -35.00 5.82
N THR A 242 -57.97 -34.65 4.57
CA THR A 242 -57.55 -33.41 3.91
C THR A 242 -57.85 -32.17 4.77
N GLY A 243 -56.84 -31.32 4.98
CA GLY A 243 -56.92 -30.14 5.86
C GLY A 243 -56.53 -30.40 7.32
N TYR A 244 -56.18 -31.64 7.67
CA TYR A 244 -55.67 -32.02 8.99
C TYR A 244 -54.29 -32.67 8.91
N SER A 245 -53.48 -32.44 9.94
CA SER A 245 -52.14 -32.98 10.15
C SER A 245 -52.09 -33.83 11.42
N VAL A 246 -51.29 -34.90 11.41
CA VAL A 246 -51.08 -35.75 12.59
C VAL A 246 -50.31 -34.95 13.65
N SER A 247 -50.77 -34.94 14.89
CA SER A 247 -50.07 -34.28 16.00
C SER A 247 -48.74 -34.98 16.32
N ASN A 248 -47.81 -34.25 16.94
CA ASN A 248 -46.47 -34.76 17.26
C ASN A 248 -46.47 -35.96 18.23
N ASP A 249 -47.54 -36.13 19.03
CA ASP A 249 -47.78 -37.30 19.90
C ASP A 249 -48.58 -38.43 19.21
N LYS A 250 -48.98 -38.22 17.94
CA LYS A 250 -49.79 -39.08 17.07
C LYS A 250 -51.21 -39.42 17.55
N LYS A 251 -51.72 -38.72 18.57
CA LYS A 251 -53.04 -39.01 19.18
C LYS A 251 -54.18 -38.13 18.67
N ALA A 252 -53.89 -37.11 17.86
CA ALA A 252 -54.88 -36.21 17.28
C ALA A 252 -54.61 -35.94 15.80
N CYS A 253 -55.67 -35.59 15.08
CA CYS A 253 -55.60 -34.91 13.79
C CYS A 253 -56.02 -33.46 14.00
N VAL A 254 -55.05 -32.55 13.94
CA VAL A 254 -55.23 -31.10 14.18
C VAL A 254 -55.26 -30.35 12.87
N THR A 255 -55.89 -29.17 12.83
CA THR A 255 -56.01 -28.38 11.60
C THR A 255 -54.64 -28.01 11.03
N THR A 256 -54.42 -28.25 9.74
CA THR A 256 -53.12 -28.00 9.08
C THR A 256 -52.80 -26.50 9.05
N ILE A 257 -51.94 -26.06 9.97
CA ILE A 257 -51.32 -24.73 9.91
C ILE A 257 -50.39 -24.69 8.70
N SER A 258 -50.64 -23.78 7.77
CA SER A 258 -49.80 -23.59 6.58
C SER A 258 -48.39 -23.15 6.97
N GLY A 259 -47.37 -23.71 6.30
CA GLY A 259 -45.96 -23.43 6.58
C GLY A 259 -45.42 -24.07 7.87
N CYS A 260 -46.18 -24.93 8.55
CA CYS A 260 -45.75 -25.64 9.76
C CYS A 260 -45.27 -27.06 9.45
N THR A 261 -44.12 -27.46 10.00
CA THR A 261 -43.54 -28.80 9.86
C THR A 261 -43.98 -29.79 10.95
N SER A 262 -44.40 -29.31 12.13
CA SER A 262 -44.83 -30.19 13.22
C SER A 262 -45.87 -29.52 14.14
N HIS A 263 -46.96 -30.22 14.46
CA HIS A 263 -48.15 -29.65 15.09
C HIS A 263 -48.41 -30.24 16.48
N ASN A 264 -48.68 -29.38 17.46
CA ASN A 264 -49.06 -29.76 18.82
C ASN A 264 -50.52 -30.25 18.88
N PRO A 265 -50.90 -31.12 19.85
CA PRO A 265 -52.27 -31.62 20.00
C PRO A 265 -53.34 -30.54 20.25
N ASN A 266 -52.94 -29.33 20.66
CA ASN A 266 -53.82 -28.19 20.90
C ASN A 266 -54.02 -27.27 19.66
N SER A 267 -53.72 -27.77 18.45
CA SER A 267 -53.77 -27.01 17.18
C SER A 267 -52.89 -25.75 17.19
N THR A 268 -51.70 -25.84 17.78
CA THR A 268 -50.62 -24.85 17.59
C THR A 268 -49.44 -25.48 16.85
N CYS A 269 -48.62 -24.67 16.20
CA CYS A 269 -47.41 -25.12 15.54
C CYS A 269 -46.24 -25.19 16.55
N GLN A 270 -45.39 -26.21 16.43
CA GLN A 270 -44.14 -26.33 17.20
C GLN A 270 -42.93 -25.88 16.38
N THR A 271 -42.87 -26.23 15.09
CA THR A 271 -41.77 -25.84 14.18
C THR A 271 -42.31 -25.43 12.82
N CYS A 272 -41.78 -24.33 12.26
CA CYS A 272 -42.14 -23.86 10.92
C CYS A 272 -41.21 -24.43 9.83
N ASN A 273 -41.56 -24.17 8.57
CA ASN A 273 -40.69 -24.37 7.41
C ASN A 273 -39.47 -23.42 7.46
N SER A 274 -38.41 -23.76 6.72
CA SER A 274 -37.28 -22.84 6.53
C SER A 274 -37.74 -21.51 5.92
N GLY A 275 -37.23 -20.39 6.45
CA GLY A 275 -37.65 -19.03 6.08
C GLY A 275 -38.95 -18.53 6.73
N MET A 276 -39.55 -19.30 7.64
CA MET A 276 -40.71 -18.89 8.43
C MET A 276 -40.47 -18.93 9.94
N SER A 277 -41.00 -17.93 10.63
CA SER A 277 -41.03 -17.81 12.09
C SER A 277 -42.40 -18.17 12.64
N LEU A 278 -42.42 -18.68 13.87
CA LEU A 278 -43.65 -18.98 14.61
C LEU A 278 -44.28 -17.67 15.13
N SER A 279 -45.60 -17.52 14.97
CA SER A 279 -46.32 -16.36 15.52
C SER A 279 -46.36 -16.37 17.05
N ASN A 280 -46.53 -15.20 17.66
CA ASN A 280 -46.58 -15.01 19.11
C ASN A 280 -47.68 -15.85 19.80
N ASP A 281 -48.81 -16.11 19.11
CA ASP A 281 -49.89 -16.99 19.58
C ASP A 281 -49.71 -18.48 19.19
N LYS A 282 -48.65 -18.78 18.43
CA LYS A 282 -48.26 -20.10 17.89
C LYS A 282 -49.26 -20.73 16.91
N LYS A 283 -50.21 -19.97 16.35
CA LYS A 283 -51.23 -20.48 15.41
C LYS A 283 -50.89 -20.28 13.93
N ALA A 284 -49.86 -19.49 13.62
CA ALA A 284 -49.39 -19.25 12.26
C ALA A 284 -47.87 -19.42 12.15
N CYS A 285 -47.42 -19.86 10.97
CA CYS A 285 -46.06 -19.65 10.50
C CYS A 285 -46.09 -18.46 9.54
N VAL A 286 -45.29 -17.44 9.81
CA VAL A 286 -45.21 -16.19 9.02
C VAL A 286 -43.80 -16.00 8.47
N PRO A 287 -43.60 -15.26 7.37
CA PRO A 287 -42.26 -15.04 6.82
C PRO A 287 -41.31 -14.42 7.86
N THR A 288 -40.08 -14.93 7.95
CA THR A 288 -39.10 -14.43 8.93
C THR A 288 -38.65 -13.01 8.59
N ILE A 289 -39.16 -12.03 9.34
CA ILE A 289 -38.64 -10.66 9.31
C ILE A 289 -37.25 -10.65 9.95
N ALA A 290 -36.24 -10.19 9.22
CA ALA A 290 -34.86 -10.08 9.71
C ALA A 290 -34.77 -9.06 10.87
N GLY A 291 -33.98 -9.38 11.90
CA GLY A 291 -33.83 -8.54 13.10
C GLY A 291 -35.04 -8.51 14.04
N CYS A 292 -36.14 -9.20 13.72
CA CYS A 292 -37.33 -9.26 14.55
C CYS A 292 -37.26 -10.44 15.54
N THR A 293 -37.57 -10.18 16.82
CA THR A 293 -37.54 -11.18 17.91
C THR A 293 -38.91 -11.83 18.16
N SER A 294 -40.01 -11.16 17.80
CA SER A 294 -41.37 -11.65 18.02
C SER A 294 -42.27 -11.33 16.82
N HIS A 295 -42.97 -12.32 16.24
CA HIS A 295 -43.71 -12.17 14.98
C HIS A 295 -45.22 -12.27 15.21
N ASN A 296 -45.99 -11.36 14.62
CA ASN A 296 -47.45 -11.34 14.74
C ASN A 296 -48.11 -12.15 13.60
N ALA A 297 -49.33 -12.65 13.85
CA ALA A 297 -50.07 -13.48 12.90
C ALA A 297 -50.47 -12.73 11.60
N ASP A 298 -50.52 -11.40 11.63
CA ASP A 298 -50.75 -10.52 10.47
C ASP A 298 -49.51 -10.31 9.59
N ARG A 299 -48.39 -10.98 9.91
CA ARG A 299 -47.07 -10.83 9.28
C ARG A 299 -46.36 -9.50 9.58
N THR A 300 -46.73 -8.82 10.66
CA THR A 300 -45.91 -7.74 11.24
C THR A 300 -44.93 -8.28 12.30
N CYS A 301 -43.95 -7.45 12.65
CA CYS A 301 -43.10 -7.62 13.81
C CYS A 301 -43.80 -7.05 15.07
N GLY A 302 -43.59 -7.69 16.22
CA GLY A 302 -43.94 -7.16 17.53
C GLY A 302 -42.79 -6.37 18.13
N GLU A 303 -41.61 -7.00 18.21
CA GLU A 303 -40.40 -6.46 18.81
C GLU A 303 -39.16 -6.77 17.97
N CYS A 304 -38.19 -5.85 17.97
CA CYS A 304 -36.93 -5.97 17.26
C CYS A 304 -35.76 -6.24 18.22
N VAL A 305 -34.63 -6.75 17.71
CA VAL A 305 -33.39 -6.85 18.49
C VAL A 305 -32.94 -5.47 18.97
N ALA A 306 -32.34 -5.40 20.15
CA ALA A 306 -32.08 -4.16 20.90
C ALA A 306 -31.20 -3.09 20.21
N SER A 307 -30.61 -3.40 19.04
CA SER A 307 -29.85 -2.48 18.19
C SER A 307 -30.65 -1.91 17.00
N THR A 308 -31.93 -2.27 16.87
CA THR A 308 -32.80 -1.90 15.74
C THR A 308 -34.16 -1.39 16.21
N LEU A 309 -34.71 -0.43 15.47
CA LEU A 309 -36.07 0.08 15.65
C LEU A 309 -37.06 -0.71 14.79
N ILE A 310 -38.34 -0.65 15.13
CA ILE A 310 -39.42 -1.19 14.30
C ILE A 310 -39.84 -0.15 13.23
N SER A 311 -40.10 -0.59 12.00
CA SER A 311 -40.62 0.28 10.94
C SER A 311 -42.04 0.78 11.28
N ALA A 312 -42.44 1.93 10.72
CA ALA A 312 -43.76 2.52 10.97
C ALA A 312 -44.93 1.60 10.54
N ASP A 313 -44.74 0.79 9.50
CA ASP A 313 -45.68 -0.23 9.04
C ASP A 313 -45.51 -1.60 9.73
N ARG A 314 -44.56 -1.69 10.66
CA ARG A 314 -44.14 -2.88 11.42
C ARG A 314 -43.62 -4.07 10.60
N LYS A 315 -43.29 -3.94 9.32
CA LYS A 315 -42.81 -5.06 8.49
C LYS A 315 -41.29 -5.26 8.46
N ALA A 316 -40.51 -4.35 9.06
CA ALA A 316 -39.06 -4.47 9.12
C ALA A 316 -38.49 -4.04 10.48
N CYS A 317 -37.36 -4.63 10.87
CA CYS A 317 -36.47 -4.10 11.89
C CYS A 317 -35.29 -3.41 11.23
N ILE A 318 -35.03 -2.17 11.64
CA ILE A 318 -34.19 -1.20 10.92
C ILE A 318 -33.10 -0.65 11.84
N THR A 319 -31.87 -0.54 11.35
CA THR A 319 -30.80 0.16 12.08
C THR A 319 -31.06 1.67 12.08
N PRO A 320 -31.14 2.35 13.23
CA PRO A 320 -31.32 3.80 13.27
C PRO A 320 -30.14 4.55 12.64
N ILE A 321 -30.41 5.71 12.04
CA ILE A 321 -29.36 6.57 11.45
C ILE A 321 -28.45 7.08 12.59
N PRO A 322 -27.14 6.74 12.60
CA PRO A 322 -26.24 7.21 13.65
C PRO A 322 -26.17 8.74 13.69
N GLY A 323 -26.24 9.33 14.88
CA GLY A 323 -26.24 10.79 15.06
C GLY A 323 -27.58 11.49 14.80
N CYS A 324 -28.62 10.81 14.32
CA CYS A 324 -29.94 11.39 14.10
C CYS A 324 -30.74 11.60 15.41
N ALA A 325 -31.52 12.67 15.49
CA ALA A 325 -32.35 13.05 16.65
C ALA A 325 -33.86 12.94 16.36
N THR A 326 -34.32 13.47 15.22
CA THR A 326 -35.71 13.35 14.72
C THR A 326 -35.70 12.81 13.29
N TYR A 327 -36.77 12.14 12.87
CA TYR A 327 -36.86 11.45 11.58
C TYR A 327 -38.11 11.89 10.81
N ILE A 328 -37.95 12.19 9.51
CA ILE A 328 -39.10 12.33 8.58
C ILE A 328 -39.59 10.93 8.19
N SER A 329 -38.66 10.01 7.96
CA SER A 329 -38.92 8.59 7.74
C SER A 329 -37.75 7.75 8.25
N TYR A 330 -37.90 6.43 8.25
CA TYR A 330 -36.85 5.51 8.71
C TYR A 330 -35.56 5.53 7.86
N THR A 331 -35.56 6.14 6.67
CA THR A 331 -34.36 6.38 5.85
C THR A 331 -34.04 7.87 5.67
N VAL A 332 -34.75 8.76 6.35
CA VAL A 332 -34.69 10.22 6.15
C VAL A 332 -34.65 10.92 7.51
N CYS A 333 -33.47 11.39 7.92
CA CYS A 333 -33.33 12.17 9.13
C CYS A 333 -33.90 13.59 8.93
N ASP A 334 -34.62 14.09 9.94
CA ASP A 334 -35.18 15.45 10.00
C ASP A 334 -34.16 16.41 10.64
N GLN A 335 -33.71 16.08 11.87
CA GLN A 335 -32.69 16.84 12.59
C GLN A 335 -31.67 15.90 13.23
N CYS A 336 -30.40 16.30 13.19
CA CYS A 336 -29.31 15.58 13.84
C CYS A 336 -29.08 16.06 15.28
N LYS A 337 -28.38 15.24 16.06
CA LYS A 337 -27.89 15.61 17.41
C LYS A 337 -26.80 16.69 17.31
N THR A 338 -26.62 17.47 18.36
CA THR A 338 -25.60 18.52 18.46
C THR A 338 -24.21 18.03 18.02
N GLY A 339 -23.57 18.78 17.12
CA GLY A 339 -22.29 18.40 16.50
C GLY A 339 -22.40 17.62 15.18
N TYR A 340 -23.62 17.30 14.75
CA TYR A 340 -23.91 16.67 13.46
C TYR A 340 -24.83 17.54 12.60
N SER A 341 -24.69 17.40 11.28
CA SER A 341 -25.50 18.03 10.24
C SER A 341 -26.13 16.95 9.35
N VAL A 342 -27.33 17.23 8.85
CA VAL A 342 -28.05 16.35 7.91
C VAL A 342 -27.36 16.42 6.54
N SER A 343 -27.12 15.28 5.88
CA SER A 343 -26.60 15.26 4.51
C SER A 343 -27.63 15.82 3.51
N TYR A 344 -27.20 16.32 2.36
CA TYR A 344 -28.10 16.99 1.39
C TYR A 344 -29.24 16.10 0.84
N ASP A 345 -29.09 14.78 0.94
CA ASP A 345 -30.08 13.75 0.57
C ASP A 345 -30.92 13.25 1.77
N SER A 346 -30.68 13.84 2.96
CA SER A 346 -31.25 13.48 4.26
C SER A 346 -31.01 12.04 4.74
N SER A 347 -30.16 11.25 4.07
CA SER A 347 -29.97 9.83 4.39
C SER A 347 -29.10 9.59 5.63
N ARG A 348 -28.26 10.55 6.03
CA ARG A 348 -27.31 10.41 7.15
C ARG A 348 -27.14 11.69 7.96
N CYS A 349 -26.70 11.52 9.20
CA CYS A 349 -26.09 12.58 9.99
C CYS A 349 -24.58 12.44 9.95
N VAL A 350 -23.89 13.52 9.60
CA VAL A 350 -22.43 13.59 9.48
C VAL A 350 -21.88 14.72 10.36
N THR A 351 -20.62 14.63 10.77
CA THR A 351 -20.02 15.63 11.68
C THR A 351 -20.01 17.02 11.05
N THR A 352 -20.50 18.04 11.78
CA THR A 352 -20.65 19.41 11.26
C THR A 352 -19.30 20.05 10.92
N ILE A 353 -18.99 20.18 9.63
CA ILE A 353 -17.85 20.95 9.12
C ILE A 353 -18.13 22.47 9.29
N PRO A 354 -17.33 23.25 10.06
CA PRO A 354 -17.65 24.64 10.38
C PRO A 354 -17.64 25.61 9.17
N GLY A 355 -18.82 26.17 8.86
CA GLY A 355 -19.01 27.06 7.71
C GLY A 355 -19.21 26.36 6.36
N CYS A 356 -19.54 25.06 6.40
CA CYS A 356 -20.12 24.33 5.28
C CYS A 356 -21.65 24.54 5.26
N SER A 357 -22.23 24.80 4.10
CA SER A 357 -23.67 25.00 3.88
C SER A 357 -24.42 23.72 3.49
N SER A 358 -23.74 22.74 2.87
CA SER A 358 -24.32 21.41 2.61
C SER A 358 -23.27 20.29 2.66
N HIS A 359 -23.59 19.21 3.38
CA HIS A 359 -22.71 18.06 3.57
C HIS A 359 -23.16 16.86 2.74
N THR A 360 -22.22 16.02 2.31
CA THR A 360 -22.46 14.78 1.58
C THR A 360 -22.59 13.57 2.52
N PRO A 361 -23.19 12.44 2.08
CA PRO A 361 -23.36 11.25 2.93
C PRO A 361 -22.05 10.58 3.40
N ASP A 362 -20.93 10.82 2.73
CA ASP A 362 -19.60 10.36 3.15
C ASP A 362 -18.98 11.23 4.26
N GLY A 363 -19.61 12.36 4.60
CA GLY A 363 -19.12 13.31 5.61
C GLY A 363 -18.15 14.36 5.09
N THR A 364 -18.03 14.54 3.78
CA THR A 364 -17.35 15.71 3.21
C THR A 364 -18.31 16.90 3.01
N CYS A 365 -17.77 18.06 2.66
CA CYS A 365 -18.55 19.24 2.35
C CYS A 365 -18.76 19.37 0.82
N GLN A 366 -19.98 19.72 0.42
CA GLN A 366 -20.37 19.96 -0.97
C GLN A 366 -20.31 21.45 -1.32
N THR A 367 -20.83 22.31 -0.44
CA THR A 367 -20.85 23.78 -0.62
C THR A 367 -20.46 24.49 0.67
N CYS A 368 -19.71 25.59 0.56
CA CYS A 368 -19.30 26.43 1.69
C CYS A 368 -20.15 27.70 1.78
N ASN A 369 -20.26 28.24 3.00
CA ASN A 369 -20.88 29.54 3.24
C ASN A 369 -20.13 30.66 2.48
N SER A 370 -20.83 31.77 2.18
CA SER A 370 -20.24 32.93 1.51
C SER A 370 -18.93 33.40 2.19
N GLY A 371 -17.91 33.74 1.40
CA GLY A 371 -16.57 34.10 1.87
C GLY A 371 -15.65 32.92 2.24
N LYS A 372 -16.09 31.67 2.04
CA LYS A 372 -15.28 30.47 2.25
C LYS A 372 -15.12 29.63 0.98
N SER A 373 -13.91 29.12 0.79
CA SER A 373 -13.55 28.13 -0.24
C SER A 373 -13.56 26.71 0.33
N LEU A 374 -13.88 25.74 -0.53
CA LEU A 374 -13.82 24.31 -0.20
C LEU A 374 -12.37 23.82 -0.31
N SER A 375 -11.88 23.08 0.70
CA SER A 375 -10.52 22.50 0.65
C SER A 375 -10.41 21.41 -0.43
N SER A 376 -9.19 21.16 -0.94
CA SER A 376 -8.92 20.15 -1.99
C SER A 376 -9.42 18.75 -1.61
N ASN A 377 -9.30 18.39 -0.33
CA ASN A 377 -9.82 17.15 0.27
C ASN A 377 -11.30 17.20 0.71
N ARG A 378 -12.00 18.32 0.49
CA ARG A 378 -13.41 18.61 0.85
C ARG A 378 -13.77 18.49 2.34
N LYS A 379 -12.80 18.38 3.26
CA LYS A 379 -13.04 18.21 4.70
C LYS A 379 -13.09 19.52 5.49
N ALA A 380 -12.81 20.66 4.85
CA ALA A 380 -12.90 21.98 5.47
C ALA A 380 -13.51 23.02 4.52
N CYS A 381 -14.18 24.01 5.11
CA CYS A 381 -14.49 25.27 4.45
C CYS A 381 -13.63 26.36 5.08
N VAL A 382 -12.67 26.87 4.33
CA VAL A 382 -11.61 27.79 4.80
C VAL A 382 -11.81 29.17 4.20
N THR A 383 -11.25 30.23 4.79
CA THR A 383 -11.38 31.59 4.26
C THR A 383 -10.80 31.67 2.85
N THR A 384 -11.51 32.31 1.92
CA THR A 384 -11.04 32.44 0.53
C THR A 384 -9.80 33.33 0.45
N ILE A 385 -8.63 32.72 0.25
CA ILE A 385 -7.39 33.42 -0.15
C ILE A 385 -7.54 33.89 -1.61
N PRO A 386 -7.32 35.19 -1.95
CA PRO A 386 -7.31 35.69 -3.32
C PRO A 386 -6.26 34.97 -4.20
N ASP A 387 -6.58 34.80 -5.48
CA ASP A 387 -5.78 34.09 -6.50
C ASP A 387 -5.29 32.67 -6.15
N CYS A 388 -5.78 32.10 -5.05
CA CYS A 388 -5.56 30.71 -4.70
C CYS A 388 -6.56 29.81 -5.44
N LYS A 389 -6.01 28.86 -6.21
CA LYS A 389 -6.73 27.91 -7.07
C LYS A 389 -7.21 26.68 -6.30
N SER A 390 -6.47 26.24 -5.29
CA SER A 390 -6.88 25.17 -4.38
C SER A 390 -6.36 25.40 -2.97
N HIS A 391 -7.20 25.13 -1.96
CA HIS A 391 -6.90 25.41 -0.56
C HIS A 391 -6.70 24.10 0.23
N ASN A 392 -5.73 24.10 1.15
CA ASN A 392 -5.53 23.02 2.12
C ASN A 392 -6.60 23.07 3.22
N SER A 393 -6.80 21.95 3.93
CA SER A 393 -7.78 21.89 5.03
C SER A 393 -7.37 22.63 6.32
N ASP A 394 -6.13 23.13 6.40
CA ASP A 394 -5.66 24.03 7.47
C ASP A 394 -5.93 25.51 7.18
N GLY A 395 -6.39 25.84 5.97
CA GLY A 395 -6.63 27.21 5.51
C GLY A 395 -5.45 27.88 4.80
N THR A 396 -4.35 27.17 4.56
CA THR A 396 -3.30 27.63 3.63
C THR A 396 -3.71 27.37 2.17
N CYS A 397 -3.03 28.03 1.24
CA CYS A 397 -3.14 27.73 -0.18
C CYS A 397 -2.24 26.53 -0.57
N GLU A 398 -2.72 25.72 -1.50
CA GLU A 398 -2.04 24.54 -2.06
C GLU A 398 -1.46 24.87 -3.44
N THR A 399 -2.25 25.51 -4.32
CA THR A 399 -1.80 26.01 -5.62
C THR A 399 -2.42 27.37 -5.95
N CYS A 400 -1.66 28.24 -6.61
CA CYS A 400 -2.10 29.57 -7.06
C CYS A 400 -2.53 29.58 -8.54
N ASN A 401 -3.16 30.68 -8.96
CA ASN A 401 -3.44 30.99 -10.36
C ASN A 401 -2.15 31.28 -11.15
N THR A 402 -2.21 31.18 -12.49
CA THR A 402 -1.04 31.18 -13.40
C THR A 402 -0.19 32.46 -13.41
N SER A 403 -0.66 33.56 -12.82
CA SER A 403 0.04 34.85 -12.71
C SER A 403 0.59 35.14 -11.31
N SER A 404 0.58 34.15 -10.42
CA SER A 404 0.88 34.33 -8.99
C SER A 404 1.68 33.17 -8.39
N THR A 405 2.63 33.50 -7.52
CA THR A 405 3.41 32.54 -6.72
C THR A 405 2.81 32.33 -5.34
N LEU A 406 3.16 31.18 -4.74
CA LEU A 406 2.81 30.87 -3.35
C LEU A 406 3.81 31.58 -2.41
N SER A 407 3.31 32.31 -1.42
CA SER A 407 4.16 32.86 -0.35
C SER A 407 4.77 31.74 0.52
N TYR A 408 5.91 32.00 1.18
CA TYR A 408 6.67 30.98 1.92
C TYR A 408 5.87 30.31 3.05
N ASP A 409 4.94 31.04 3.67
CA ASP A 409 4.06 30.53 4.73
C ASP A 409 2.72 29.97 4.21
N LYS A 410 2.53 30.03 2.89
CA LYS A 410 1.38 29.56 2.11
C LYS A 410 0.06 30.27 2.40
N LYS A 411 0.03 31.41 3.11
CA LYS A 411 -1.22 32.12 3.44
C LYS A 411 -1.68 33.12 2.39
N ALA A 412 -0.82 33.46 1.42
CA ALA A 412 -1.16 34.31 0.28
C ALA A 412 -0.66 33.73 -1.04
N CYS A 413 -1.42 33.94 -2.11
CA CYS A 413 -0.90 33.98 -3.47
C CYS A 413 -0.55 35.44 -3.80
N VAL A 414 0.61 35.67 -4.40
CA VAL A 414 1.16 37.01 -4.63
C VAL A 414 1.70 37.14 -6.06
N THR A 415 1.84 38.36 -6.57
CA THR A 415 2.34 38.60 -7.93
C THR A 415 3.76 38.06 -8.10
N THR A 416 4.00 37.29 -9.17
CA THR A 416 5.31 36.73 -9.48
C THR A 416 6.36 37.82 -9.73
N ILE A 417 7.29 38.04 -8.79
CA ILE A 417 8.50 38.83 -9.04
C ILE A 417 9.52 37.95 -9.80
N PRO A 418 10.02 38.35 -10.98
CA PRO A 418 11.08 37.64 -11.69
C PRO A 418 12.36 37.53 -10.85
N HIS A 419 13.10 36.42 -11.00
CA HIS A 419 14.34 36.15 -10.27
C HIS A 419 14.22 36.18 -8.73
N CYS A 420 13.02 35.93 -8.21
CA CYS A 420 12.75 35.71 -6.80
C CYS A 420 12.34 34.25 -6.56
N LYS A 421 13.00 33.57 -5.62
CA LYS A 421 12.73 32.17 -5.23
C LYS A 421 11.57 32.07 -4.24
N ASP A 422 11.56 32.94 -3.23
CA ASP A 422 10.61 32.91 -2.13
C ASP A 422 9.97 34.30 -1.92
N HIS A 423 8.64 34.35 -1.81
CA HIS A 423 7.89 35.58 -1.55
C HIS A 423 7.29 35.60 -0.14
N SER A 424 7.30 36.76 0.49
CA SER A 424 6.55 37.01 1.74
C SER A 424 5.03 37.07 1.51
N PRO A 425 4.21 36.95 2.57
CA PRO A 425 2.76 37.11 2.47
C PRO A 425 2.29 38.51 2.03
N LEU A 426 3.20 39.49 2.04
CA LEU A 426 2.97 40.87 1.56
C LEU A 426 3.44 41.07 0.10
N GLY A 427 3.90 40.02 -0.57
CA GLY A 427 4.40 40.07 -1.96
C GLY A 427 5.85 40.55 -2.13
N ILE A 428 6.51 40.99 -1.05
CA ILE A 428 7.94 41.38 -1.06
C ILE A 428 8.80 40.12 -1.22
N CYS A 429 9.86 40.19 -2.03
CA CYS A 429 10.79 39.06 -2.19
C CYS A 429 11.64 38.83 -0.93
N THR A 430 11.82 37.57 -0.52
CA THR A 430 12.65 37.17 0.63
C THR A 430 13.91 36.39 0.27
N TYR A 431 14.03 35.93 -0.99
CA TYR A 431 15.29 35.35 -1.51
C TYR A 431 15.37 35.51 -3.04
N CYS A 432 16.36 36.26 -3.54
CA CYS A 432 16.60 36.39 -4.99
C CYS A 432 17.39 35.19 -5.57
N ASP A 433 17.38 35.04 -6.89
CA ASP A 433 18.23 34.08 -7.60
C ASP A 433 19.73 34.35 -7.38
N THR A 434 20.56 33.34 -7.67
CA THR A 434 22.01 33.54 -7.73
C THR A 434 22.33 34.63 -8.76
N ASP A 435 23.28 35.50 -8.44
CA ASP A 435 23.64 36.70 -9.21
C ASP A 435 22.57 37.81 -9.25
N TYR A 436 21.47 37.71 -8.47
CA TYR A 436 20.48 38.77 -8.29
C TYR A 436 20.47 39.34 -6.86
N SER A 437 20.27 40.66 -6.76
CA SER A 437 20.25 41.44 -5.53
C SER A 437 18.92 42.21 -5.39
N TYR A 438 18.55 42.59 -4.16
CA TYR A 438 17.32 43.35 -3.92
C TYR A 438 17.44 44.83 -4.34
N SER A 439 16.38 45.35 -4.97
CA SER A 439 16.08 46.78 -4.96
C SER A 439 15.91 47.31 -3.52
N PHE A 440 16.17 48.60 -3.30
CA PHE A 440 16.10 49.24 -1.98
C PHE A 440 14.74 49.09 -1.27
N ASP A 441 13.65 48.90 -2.02
CA ASP A 441 12.31 48.66 -1.47
C ASP A 441 11.89 47.18 -1.38
N GLY A 442 12.75 46.25 -1.82
CA GLY A 442 12.48 44.80 -1.84
C GLY A 442 11.44 44.30 -2.86
N THR A 443 10.93 45.19 -3.73
CA THR A 443 9.89 44.84 -4.72
C THR A 443 10.42 44.12 -5.96
N THR A 444 11.73 44.23 -6.22
CA THR A 444 12.35 43.76 -7.47
C THR A 444 13.70 43.09 -7.18
N CYS A 445 13.95 41.91 -7.76
CA CYS A 445 15.29 41.33 -7.84
C CYS A 445 15.97 41.81 -9.13
N VAL A 446 17.17 42.38 -9.02
CA VAL A 446 17.91 42.99 -10.14
C VAL A 446 19.31 42.37 -10.26
N PRO A 447 19.94 42.35 -11.45
CA PRO A 447 21.28 41.80 -11.62
C PRO A 447 22.32 42.44 -10.70
N THR A 448 23.18 41.63 -10.11
CA THR A 448 24.17 42.07 -9.12
C THR A 448 25.33 42.79 -9.79
N ILE A 449 25.65 43.99 -9.29
CA ILE A 449 26.78 44.80 -9.70
C ILE A 449 27.88 44.62 -8.64
N VAL A 450 29.07 44.20 -9.06
CA VAL A 450 30.24 44.04 -8.17
C VAL A 450 30.51 45.35 -7.45
N ASP A 451 30.81 45.28 -6.15
CA ASP A 451 31.02 46.40 -5.24
C ASP A 451 29.84 47.39 -5.09
N CYS A 452 28.62 47.04 -5.53
CA CYS A 452 27.42 47.83 -5.25
C CYS A 452 26.80 47.47 -3.88
N THR A 453 26.42 48.49 -3.08
CA THR A 453 25.85 48.30 -1.72
C THR A 453 24.33 48.50 -1.65
N SER A 454 23.71 49.14 -2.65
CA SER A 454 22.25 49.27 -2.74
C SER A 454 21.80 49.56 -4.17
N TYR A 455 20.64 49.06 -4.56
CA TYR A 455 20.13 49.11 -5.94
C TYR A 455 18.82 49.89 -6.04
N ASN A 456 18.61 50.53 -7.19
CA ASN A 456 17.31 51.06 -7.60
C ASN A 456 16.50 49.99 -8.34
N ASN A 457 15.19 50.17 -8.48
CA ASN A 457 14.28 49.19 -9.09
C ASN A 457 14.51 48.98 -10.60
N ASP A 458 15.24 49.89 -11.25
CA ASP A 458 15.67 49.77 -12.65
C ASP A 458 16.98 48.96 -12.83
N GLY A 459 17.55 48.46 -11.74
CA GLY A 459 18.82 47.73 -11.71
C GLY A 459 20.06 48.61 -11.66
N THR A 460 19.94 49.94 -11.63
CA THR A 460 21.11 50.82 -11.43
C THR A 460 21.58 50.79 -9.98
N CYS A 461 22.90 50.89 -9.79
CA CYS A 461 23.49 51.00 -8.47
C CYS A 461 23.23 52.40 -7.87
N ARG A 462 22.80 52.43 -6.60
CA ARG A 462 22.50 53.65 -5.84
C ARG A 462 23.69 54.14 -5.02
N GLY A 463 24.64 53.26 -4.70
CA GLY A 463 25.88 53.58 -4.01
C GLY A 463 26.82 52.38 -3.96
N CYS A 464 28.13 52.63 -4.03
CA CYS A 464 29.17 51.60 -4.07
C CYS A 464 29.78 51.33 -2.68
N LEU A 465 30.67 50.34 -2.60
CA LEU A 465 31.44 49.98 -1.42
C LEU A 465 32.48 51.07 -1.09
N THR A 466 32.80 51.26 0.19
CA THR A 466 33.77 52.25 0.64
C THR A 466 35.13 52.06 -0.05
N GLY A 467 35.50 53.00 -0.91
CA GLY A 467 36.75 52.99 -1.68
C GLY A 467 36.58 52.78 -3.19
N THR A 468 35.40 52.40 -3.66
CA THR A 468 35.07 52.32 -5.09
C THR A 468 34.16 53.48 -5.52
N LEU A 469 34.27 53.89 -6.78
CA LEU A 469 33.51 54.98 -7.41
C LEU A 469 32.28 54.42 -8.13
N LEU A 470 31.22 55.24 -8.27
CA LEU A 470 30.03 54.93 -9.06
C LEU A 470 30.18 55.52 -10.47
N SER A 471 29.89 54.71 -11.49
CA SER A 471 29.95 55.15 -12.90
C SER A 471 28.93 56.24 -13.21
N SER A 472 29.22 57.07 -14.21
CA SER A 472 28.31 58.10 -14.73
C SER A 472 26.95 57.56 -15.19
N ASP A 473 26.87 56.30 -15.64
CA ASP A 473 25.62 55.61 -16.00
C ASP A 473 24.98 54.81 -14.85
N LYS A 474 25.65 54.75 -13.70
CA LYS A 474 25.31 53.99 -12.49
C LYS A 474 25.26 52.45 -12.63
N LYS A 475 25.82 51.86 -13.68
CA LYS A 475 25.78 50.39 -13.90
C LYS A 475 27.05 49.65 -13.51
N SER A 476 28.11 50.37 -13.14
CA SER A 476 29.31 49.77 -12.54
C SER A 476 29.79 50.56 -11.32
N CYS A 477 30.33 49.82 -10.36
CA CYS A 477 31.24 50.34 -9.35
C CYS A 477 32.67 49.90 -9.70
N GLY A 478 33.68 50.68 -9.32
CA GLY A 478 35.07 50.29 -9.55
C GLY A 478 36.11 51.25 -8.96
N THR A 479 37.35 50.77 -8.84
CA THR A 479 38.48 51.57 -8.38
C THR A 479 39.36 51.95 -9.56
N ILE A 480 39.53 53.25 -9.81
CA ILE A 480 40.52 53.78 -10.75
C ILE A 480 41.47 54.67 -9.97
N THR A 481 42.75 54.32 -9.94
CA THR A 481 43.77 54.98 -9.10
C THR A 481 43.88 56.47 -9.45
N GLY A 482 43.69 57.33 -8.44
CA GLY A 482 43.72 58.79 -8.58
C GLY A 482 42.48 59.42 -9.23
N CYS A 483 41.46 58.64 -9.58
CA CYS A 483 40.22 59.13 -10.19
C CYS A 483 39.20 59.65 -9.16
N THR A 484 38.26 60.50 -9.59
CA THR A 484 37.13 61.00 -8.78
C THR A 484 35.76 60.59 -9.32
N SER A 485 35.63 60.39 -10.64
CA SER A 485 34.45 59.79 -11.29
C SER A 485 34.84 59.09 -12.59
N HIS A 486 34.17 57.99 -12.93
CA HIS A 486 34.50 57.18 -14.12
C HIS A 486 33.33 57.04 -15.10
N ASN A 487 33.67 56.76 -16.35
CA ASN A 487 32.75 56.54 -17.46
C ASN A 487 32.23 55.09 -17.48
N ALA A 488 31.17 54.84 -18.25
CA ALA A 488 30.57 53.51 -18.40
C ALA A 488 31.50 52.46 -19.06
N ASP A 489 32.55 52.89 -19.76
CA ASP A 489 33.58 52.05 -20.39
C ASP A 489 34.73 51.66 -19.44
N GLY A 490 34.72 52.17 -18.20
CA GLY A 490 35.79 51.94 -17.23
C GLY A 490 37.01 52.86 -17.38
N THR A 491 36.92 53.95 -18.15
CA THR A 491 37.92 55.04 -18.17
C THR A 491 37.61 56.09 -17.09
N CYS A 492 38.63 56.77 -16.57
CA CYS A 492 38.42 57.91 -15.69
C CYS A 492 37.85 59.10 -16.47
N LYS A 493 36.83 59.76 -15.90
CA LYS A 493 36.25 60.99 -16.41
C LYS A 493 36.92 62.23 -15.83
N GLU A 494 37.17 62.24 -14.52
CA GLU A 494 37.77 63.35 -13.79
C GLU A 494 38.84 62.86 -12.80
N CYS A 495 40.08 63.31 -13.00
CA CYS A 495 41.22 62.96 -12.16
C CYS A 495 41.38 63.90 -10.95
N SER A 496 41.92 63.36 -9.86
CA SER A 496 42.17 64.10 -8.62
C SER A 496 43.35 65.06 -8.79
N GLY A 497 43.19 66.32 -8.38
CA GLY A 497 44.29 67.20 -7.98
C GLY A 497 45.44 67.38 -8.99
N GLY A 498 45.13 67.71 -10.24
CA GLY A 498 46.16 68.03 -11.26
C GLY A 498 46.85 66.82 -11.89
N LEU A 499 46.33 65.61 -11.66
CA LEU A 499 46.63 64.43 -12.46
C LEU A 499 45.82 64.47 -13.77
N VAL A 500 46.32 63.80 -14.81
CA VAL A 500 45.63 63.58 -16.10
C VAL A 500 45.35 62.09 -16.32
N PRO A 501 44.34 61.71 -17.13
CA PRO A 501 44.16 60.32 -17.52
C PRO A 501 45.38 59.82 -18.30
N SER A 502 45.83 58.60 -18.01
CA SER A 502 46.81 57.90 -18.83
C SER A 502 46.27 57.57 -20.23
N ASN A 503 47.15 57.16 -21.14
CA ASN A 503 46.76 56.73 -22.49
C ASN A 503 45.79 55.53 -22.54
N THR A 504 45.61 54.79 -21.44
CA THR A 504 44.58 53.72 -21.33
C THR A 504 43.28 54.21 -20.71
N GLY A 505 43.28 55.40 -20.10
CA GLY A 505 42.21 55.93 -19.26
C GLY A 505 42.05 55.25 -17.89
N LYS A 506 42.85 54.23 -17.57
CA LYS A 506 42.67 53.37 -16.38
C LYS A 506 43.56 53.73 -15.17
N VAL A 507 44.38 54.78 -15.30
CA VAL A 507 45.13 55.38 -14.20
C VAL A 507 45.11 56.90 -14.37
N CYS A 508 44.90 57.64 -13.28
CA CYS A 508 45.22 59.06 -13.25
C CYS A 508 46.67 59.24 -12.83
N VAL A 509 47.48 59.82 -13.71
CA VAL A 509 48.93 59.96 -13.56
C VAL A 509 49.33 61.43 -13.60
N LYS A 510 50.48 61.75 -12.98
CA LYS A 510 51.19 62.99 -13.29
C LYS A 510 52.20 62.65 -14.38
N CYS A 511 52.11 63.28 -15.54
CA CYS A 511 53.18 63.14 -16.54
C CYS A 511 54.47 63.71 -15.95
N ALA A 512 55.56 62.94 -16.02
CA ALA A 512 56.77 63.21 -15.24
C ALA A 512 57.63 64.40 -15.74
N TYR A 513 57.34 64.89 -16.94
CA TYR A 513 58.17 65.85 -17.69
C TYR A 513 57.34 67.04 -18.17
N GLU A 514 57.94 68.23 -18.23
CA GLU A 514 57.33 69.41 -18.85
C GLU A 514 57.24 69.25 -20.38
N GLY A 515 56.31 69.96 -21.02
CA GLY A 515 56.05 69.81 -22.46
C GLY A 515 55.44 68.46 -22.86
N CYS A 516 54.87 67.70 -21.91
CA CYS A 516 54.28 66.38 -22.14
C CYS A 516 52.74 66.45 -22.21
N ASN A 517 52.19 66.27 -23.40
CA ASN A 517 50.75 66.31 -23.66
C ASN A 517 50.01 65.02 -23.25
N SER A 518 50.65 63.86 -23.36
CA SER A 518 50.09 62.62 -22.80
C SER A 518 51.16 61.60 -22.40
N CYS A 519 50.84 60.83 -21.36
CA CYS A 519 51.73 59.84 -20.76
C CYS A 519 51.02 58.50 -20.53
N ASN A 520 51.81 57.45 -20.32
CA ASN A 520 51.32 56.09 -20.07
C ASN A 520 50.91 55.86 -18.59
N ASP A 521 50.42 54.66 -18.27
CA ASP A 521 50.02 54.27 -16.90
C ASP A 521 51.14 54.42 -15.85
N GLY A 522 52.41 54.55 -16.25
CA GLY A 522 53.55 54.84 -15.39
C GLY A 522 53.98 56.31 -15.33
N GLY A 523 53.24 57.23 -15.96
CA GLY A 523 53.56 58.67 -16.02
C GLY A 523 54.68 59.05 -17.00
N VAL A 524 55.22 58.09 -17.77
CA VAL A 524 56.26 58.34 -18.79
C VAL A 524 55.61 58.93 -20.04
N CYS A 525 56.22 59.94 -20.65
CA CYS A 525 55.63 60.62 -21.79
C CYS A 525 55.55 59.73 -23.04
N ILE A 526 54.47 59.88 -23.80
CA ILE A 526 54.27 59.22 -25.11
C ILE A 526 53.90 60.19 -26.24
N SER A 527 53.41 61.40 -25.91
CA SER A 527 53.23 62.48 -26.87
C SER A 527 53.57 63.83 -26.23
N CYS A 528 54.35 64.64 -26.92
CA CYS A 528 54.72 65.98 -26.47
C CYS A 528 53.71 67.04 -26.90
N GLU A 529 53.79 68.20 -26.26
CA GLU A 529 53.08 69.42 -26.66
C GLU A 529 53.64 70.00 -27.97
N GLU A 530 52.96 70.98 -28.55
CA GLU A 530 53.42 71.64 -29.77
C GLU A 530 54.80 72.30 -29.56
N HIS A 531 55.66 72.20 -30.59
CA HIS A 531 57.08 72.59 -30.55
C HIS A 531 58.00 71.75 -29.64
N TYR A 532 57.55 70.62 -29.09
CA TYR A 532 58.40 69.64 -28.40
C TYR A 532 58.49 68.32 -29.18
N THR A 533 59.63 67.64 -29.11
CA THR A 533 59.85 66.32 -29.72
C THR A 533 60.28 65.29 -28.68
N LEU A 534 59.78 64.06 -28.78
CA LEU A 534 60.06 62.99 -27.81
C LEU A 534 61.49 62.44 -28.02
N SER A 535 62.33 62.57 -27.00
CA SER A 535 63.70 62.03 -26.96
C SER A 535 63.83 61.12 -25.73
N GLY A 536 63.79 59.80 -25.96
CA GLY A 536 63.67 58.82 -24.89
C GLY A 536 62.34 58.98 -24.13
N PRO A 537 62.34 59.10 -22.79
CA PRO A 537 61.12 59.33 -22.01
C PRO A 537 60.71 60.81 -21.91
N GLU A 538 61.56 61.74 -22.36
CA GLU A 538 61.43 63.18 -22.11
C GLU A 538 61.02 63.96 -23.37
N CYS A 539 60.33 65.08 -23.19
CA CYS A 539 60.00 66.00 -24.27
C CYS A 539 61.01 67.13 -24.33
N VAL A 540 61.77 67.22 -25.43
CA VAL A 540 62.77 68.28 -25.63
C VAL A 540 62.25 69.35 -26.60
N LEU A 541 62.46 70.62 -26.26
CA LEU A 541 62.01 71.75 -27.08
C LEU A 541 62.71 71.73 -28.45
N CYS A 542 61.93 71.81 -29.52
CA CYS A 542 62.39 71.73 -30.90
C CYS A 542 61.68 72.76 -31.78
N THR A 543 62.08 74.03 -31.63
CA THR A 543 61.61 75.18 -32.43
C THR A 543 62.43 75.43 -33.70
N LEU A 544 63.32 74.51 -34.07
CA LEU A 544 64.19 74.64 -35.24
C LEU A 544 63.38 74.45 -36.55
N VAL A 545 63.33 75.50 -37.36
CA VAL A 545 62.73 75.44 -38.71
C VAL A 545 63.42 74.35 -39.54
N GLY A 546 62.64 73.47 -40.15
CA GLY A 546 63.17 72.36 -40.96
C GLY A 546 63.72 71.18 -40.17
N CYS A 547 63.54 71.14 -38.84
CA CYS A 547 63.83 69.97 -38.02
C CYS A 547 62.56 69.13 -37.79
N SER A 548 62.67 67.80 -37.78
CA SER A 548 61.56 66.88 -37.45
C SER A 548 61.72 66.24 -36.07
N ARG A 549 62.96 66.13 -35.56
CA ARG A 549 63.27 65.68 -34.20
C ARG A 549 64.53 66.36 -33.66
N CYS A 550 64.46 66.88 -32.45
CA CYS A 550 65.61 67.25 -31.64
C CYS A 550 65.87 66.18 -30.58
N ASP A 551 67.14 65.93 -30.24
CA ASP A 551 67.52 65.04 -29.12
C ASP A 551 67.96 65.78 -27.86
N THR A 552 68.41 67.03 -28.01
CA THR A 552 68.56 68.01 -26.93
C THR A 552 67.92 69.34 -27.36
N ALA A 553 67.60 70.22 -26.41
CA ALA A 553 66.78 71.40 -26.67
C ALA A 553 67.38 72.31 -27.77
N ASN A 554 66.63 72.47 -28.86
CA ASN A 554 67.05 73.19 -30.08
C ASN A 554 68.40 72.73 -30.66
N VAL A 555 68.70 71.43 -30.62
CA VAL A 555 69.73 70.77 -31.44
C VAL A 555 69.06 69.67 -32.25
N CYS A 556 69.08 69.82 -33.58
CA CYS A 556 68.39 68.89 -34.46
C CYS A 556 69.12 67.54 -34.55
N ALA A 557 68.36 66.45 -34.38
CA ALA A 557 68.82 65.07 -34.56
C ALA A 557 68.29 64.44 -35.86
N GLN A 558 67.21 64.98 -36.42
CA GLN A 558 66.67 64.57 -37.71
C GLN A 558 66.01 65.76 -38.41
N CYS A 559 66.42 66.06 -39.65
CA CYS A 559 65.78 67.07 -40.48
C CYS A 559 64.36 66.65 -40.92
N ALA A 560 63.53 67.61 -41.26
CA ALA A 560 62.28 67.38 -41.99
C ALA A 560 62.57 67.11 -43.47
N ASP A 561 61.66 66.42 -44.16
CA ASP A 561 61.83 66.08 -45.57
C ASP A 561 62.09 67.33 -46.44
N GLY A 562 63.11 67.26 -47.29
CA GLY A 562 63.59 68.38 -48.11
C GLY A 562 64.65 69.28 -47.46
N TYR A 563 64.92 69.13 -46.16
CA TYR A 563 66.02 69.82 -45.46
C TYR A 563 67.21 68.88 -45.25
N ASN A 564 68.42 69.46 -45.25
CA ASN A 564 69.68 68.76 -44.97
C ASN A 564 70.35 69.40 -43.74
N PHE A 565 71.24 68.67 -43.06
CA PHE A 565 72.01 69.25 -41.96
C PHE A 565 72.88 70.41 -42.43
N THR A 566 72.98 71.45 -41.61
CA THR A 566 73.99 72.50 -41.78
C THR A 566 75.39 71.94 -41.54
N THR A 567 76.44 72.63 -42.00
CA THR A 567 77.84 72.21 -41.83
C THR A 567 78.23 71.93 -40.36
N ASN A 568 77.56 72.58 -39.40
CA ASN A 568 77.75 72.38 -37.95
C ASN A 568 76.91 71.24 -37.34
N GLN A 569 76.07 70.56 -38.12
CA GLN A 569 75.20 69.42 -37.73
C GLN A 569 74.18 69.69 -36.61
N THR A 570 74.03 70.94 -36.15
CA THR A 570 73.10 71.32 -35.06
C THR A 570 71.73 71.80 -35.56
N ALA A 571 71.61 72.15 -36.83
CA ALA A 571 70.38 72.67 -37.44
C ALA A 571 70.20 72.11 -38.87
N CYS A 572 69.05 72.40 -39.48
CA CYS A 572 68.70 71.94 -40.82
C CYS A 572 68.39 73.11 -41.75
N ALA A 573 68.72 72.95 -43.04
CA ALA A 573 68.64 74.00 -44.05
C ALA A 573 68.19 73.47 -45.42
N THR A 574 67.57 74.33 -46.23
CA THR A 574 67.21 74.03 -47.62
C THR A 574 68.41 74.18 -48.56
N CYS A 575 68.83 73.07 -49.17
CA CYS A 575 69.87 73.04 -50.21
C CYS A 575 69.29 73.12 -51.63
N GLY A 576 68.52 74.17 -51.91
CA GLY A 576 67.92 74.42 -53.24
C GLY A 576 68.90 74.90 -54.32
N ILE A 577 70.20 75.04 -54.01
CA ILE A 577 71.20 75.61 -54.91
C ILE A 577 71.76 74.53 -55.84
N GLN A 578 71.63 74.77 -57.15
CA GLN A 578 72.20 73.90 -58.18
C GLN A 578 73.73 73.78 -58.03
N ASN A 579 74.24 72.56 -58.13
CA ASN A 579 75.65 72.19 -57.95
C ASN A 579 76.24 72.48 -56.56
N CYS A 580 75.39 72.66 -55.54
CA CYS A 580 75.82 72.68 -54.14
C CYS A 580 75.91 71.25 -53.55
N SER A 581 76.93 70.98 -52.73
CA SER A 581 77.13 69.69 -52.04
C SER A 581 76.89 69.76 -50.53
N SER A 582 76.98 70.93 -49.90
CA SER A 582 76.50 71.17 -48.52
C SER A 582 76.21 72.65 -48.27
N CYS A 583 75.30 72.96 -47.35
CA CYS A 583 74.83 74.32 -47.05
C CYS A 583 75.10 74.70 -45.59
N ASP A 584 75.43 75.96 -45.33
CA ASP A 584 75.61 76.47 -43.96
C ASP A 584 74.26 76.94 -43.36
N ARG A 585 73.38 77.46 -44.22
CA ARG A 585 72.02 77.91 -43.90
C ARG A 585 71.14 77.88 -45.15
N ASN A 586 69.83 78.13 -45.00
CA ASN A 586 68.87 78.17 -46.11
C ASN A 586 69.40 78.99 -47.28
N GLU A 587 69.40 78.39 -48.47
CA GLU A 587 69.80 79.04 -49.73
C GLU A 587 71.20 79.71 -49.67
N PHE A 588 72.14 79.12 -48.91
CA PHE A 588 73.55 79.52 -48.90
C PHE A 588 74.48 78.30 -48.87
N CYS A 589 75.24 78.10 -49.95
CA CYS A 589 76.12 76.96 -50.10
C CYS A 589 77.42 77.12 -49.30
N ALA A 590 77.78 76.10 -48.51
CA ALA A 590 79.05 76.01 -47.81
C ALA A 590 80.15 75.37 -48.69
N GLN A 591 79.76 74.39 -49.52
CA GLN A 591 80.68 73.72 -50.45
C GLN A 591 79.95 73.34 -51.73
N CYS A 592 80.49 73.75 -52.88
CA CYS A 592 79.99 73.36 -54.19
C CYS A 592 80.51 71.98 -54.63
N ALA A 593 79.98 71.46 -55.74
CA ALA A 593 80.55 70.31 -56.44
C ALA A 593 81.90 70.68 -57.11
N ASP A 594 82.72 69.66 -57.41
CA ASP A 594 83.98 69.85 -58.13
C ASP A 594 83.75 70.55 -59.49
N GLY A 595 84.64 71.48 -59.85
CA GLY A 595 84.50 72.41 -60.98
C GLY A 595 83.75 73.71 -60.66
N PHE A 596 83.28 73.89 -59.41
CA PHE A 596 82.57 75.08 -58.95
C PHE A 596 83.20 75.69 -57.68
N GLY A 597 83.10 77.01 -57.57
CA GLY A 597 83.46 77.79 -56.39
C GLY A 597 82.22 78.39 -55.74
N VAL A 598 82.27 78.58 -54.42
CA VAL A 598 81.25 79.36 -53.71
C VAL A 598 81.46 80.84 -54.02
N SER A 599 80.43 81.51 -54.52
CA SER A 599 80.39 82.97 -54.73
C SER A 599 80.15 83.73 -53.43
N ASP A 600 80.45 85.03 -53.41
CA ASP A 600 80.23 85.90 -52.24
C ASP A 600 78.75 85.98 -51.82
N LEU A 601 77.84 85.57 -52.70
CA LEU A 601 76.39 85.50 -52.49
C LEU A 601 75.89 84.10 -52.10
N GLY A 602 76.77 83.11 -51.95
CA GLY A 602 76.43 81.74 -51.53
C GLY A 602 76.00 80.79 -52.64
N PHE A 603 75.98 81.22 -53.90
CA PHE A 603 75.68 80.37 -55.07
C PHE A 603 76.94 79.69 -55.61
N CYS A 604 76.78 78.58 -56.34
CA CYS A 604 77.88 77.88 -56.98
C CYS A 604 78.17 78.41 -58.39
N SER A 605 79.30 79.09 -58.55
CA SER A 605 79.80 79.62 -59.83
C SER A 605 80.81 78.65 -60.45
N THR A 606 80.74 78.42 -61.76
CA THR A 606 81.74 77.62 -62.50
C THR A 606 83.13 78.23 -62.37
N CYS A 607 84.16 77.40 -62.19
CA CYS A 607 85.54 77.87 -62.32
C CYS A 607 85.83 78.29 -63.77
N VAL A 608 86.50 79.44 -63.94
CA VAL A 608 86.87 79.99 -65.26
C VAL A 608 88.00 79.19 -65.91
N ASP A 609 88.90 78.65 -65.09
CA ASP A 609 89.94 77.70 -65.51
C ASP A 609 89.35 76.28 -65.52
N THR A 610 89.39 75.61 -66.68
CA THR A 610 88.78 74.29 -66.87
C THR A 610 89.54 73.13 -66.23
N ASP A 611 90.83 73.31 -65.92
CA ASP A 611 91.63 72.34 -65.16
C ASP A 611 91.48 72.55 -63.64
N CYS A 612 90.63 73.50 -63.21
CA CYS A 612 90.36 73.80 -61.82
C CYS A 612 89.27 72.90 -61.22
N LYS A 613 89.59 72.27 -60.08
CA LYS A 613 88.66 71.49 -59.26
C LYS A 613 87.90 72.35 -58.26
N ARG A 614 88.55 73.34 -57.63
CA ARG A 614 87.89 74.31 -56.73
C ARG A 614 88.49 75.70 -56.89
N CYS A 615 87.63 76.70 -56.97
CA CYS A 615 87.97 78.09 -57.16
C CYS A 615 87.30 78.99 -56.11
N VAL A 616 87.81 80.22 -55.98
CA VAL A 616 87.30 81.30 -55.14
C VAL A 616 87.10 82.57 -55.99
N ALA A 617 86.84 83.72 -55.37
CA ALA A 617 86.66 85.02 -56.05
C ALA A 617 85.65 84.93 -57.22
N ASN A 618 84.47 84.36 -56.94
CA ASN A 618 83.39 84.15 -57.91
C ASN A 618 83.78 83.33 -59.16
N GLY A 619 84.76 82.43 -59.03
CA GLY A 619 85.18 81.49 -60.07
C GLY A 619 86.49 81.86 -60.78
N VAL A 620 87.06 83.02 -60.49
CA VAL A 620 88.25 83.55 -61.18
C VAL A 620 89.55 82.89 -60.71
N ASP A 621 89.75 82.79 -59.40
CA ASP A 621 91.01 82.30 -58.82
C ASP A 621 90.89 80.82 -58.46
N CYS A 622 91.73 79.98 -59.07
CA CYS A 622 91.77 78.55 -58.73
C CYS A 622 92.60 78.29 -57.45
N VAL A 623 92.06 77.49 -56.53
CA VAL A 623 92.74 77.08 -55.28
C VAL A 623 93.04 75.59 -55.20
N GLU A 624 92.36 74.75 -56.00
CA GLU A 624 92.62 73.32 -56.12
C GLU A 624 92.51 72.90 -57.60
N TYR A 625 93.58 72.36 -58.19
CA TYR A 625 93.65 71.93 -59.58
C TYR A 625 93.49 70.41 -59.73
N TYR A 626 92.99 69.93 -60.87
CA TYR A 626 92.92 68.49 -61.17
C TYR A 626 94.31 67.86 -61.46
N THR A 627 95.33 68.65 -61.83
CA THR A 627 96.70 68.15 -62.09
C THR A 627 97.78 69.12 -61.60
N THR A 628 98.99 68.61 -61.34
CA THR A 628 100.13 69.39 -60.84
C THR A 628 101.19 69.64 -61.93
N LYS A 629 101.66 70.89 -62.06
CA LYS A 629 102.77 71.29 -62.95
C LYS A 629 103.69 72.33 -62.30
N ASN A 630 104.98 72.26 -62.62
CA ASN A 630 106.04 72.98 -61.89
C ASN A 630 106.49 74.30 -62.58
N GLU A 631 106.22 75.41 -61.91
CA GLU A 631 107.01 76.66 -61.74
C GLU A 631 107.76 77.40 -62.89
N GLU A 632 107.99 76.89 -64.12
CA GLU A 632 108.81 77.64 -65.10
C GLU A 632 108.06 78.64 -66.02
N ASP A 633 106.74 78.49 -66.25
CA ASP A 633 106.02 79.28 -67.28
C ASP A 633 105.65 80.73 -66.88
N LYS A 634 105.85 81.15 -65.62
CA LYS A 634 105.34 82.41 -65.03
C LYS A 634 105.89 83.74 -65.62
N LYS A 635 106.63 83.74 -66.74
CA LYS A 635 107.39 84.93 -67.20
C LYS A 635 107.31 85.34 -68.68
N LYS A 636 106.44 84.75 -69.53
CA LYS A 636 106.34 85.17 -70.96
C LYS A 636 104.92 85.26 -71.55
N ARG A 637 104.19 86.34 -71.22
CA ARG A 637 103.27 87.07 -72.14
C ARG A 637 102.94 88.45 -71.58
N MET A 638 103.29 89.52 -72.33
CA MET A 638 103.27 90.90 -71.83
C MET A 638 103.14 91.90 -73.00
N VAL A 639 102.21 92.86 -72.90
CA VAL A 639 102.07 94.12 -73.67
C VAL A 639 101.66 94.08 -75.17
N CYS A 640 100.46 94.64 -75.48
CA CYS A 640 100.14 95.69 -76.49
C CYS A 640 98.60 95.87 -76.58
N ARG A 641 98.00 97.06 -76.36
CA ARG A 641 97.87 98.29 -77.22
C ARG A 641 96.93 98.11 -78.43
N GLY A 642 96.06 99.07 -78.79
CA GLY A 642 95.76 100.41 -78.22
C GLY A 642 94.83 101.25 -79.14
N GLY A 643 94.62 102.55 -78.85
CA GLY A 643 93.83 103.47 -79.70
C GLY A 643 93.92 104.94 -79.27
N CYS A 644 93.68 105.90 -80.18
CA CYS A 644 93.90 107.35 -79.98
C CYS A 644 92.95 108.26 -80.80
N ILE A 645 92.48 109.38 -80.21
CA ILE A 645 91.84 110.58 -80.83
C ILE A 645 92.31 111.76 -79.94
N SER A 646 93.32 112.56 -80.32
CA SER A 646 93.27 113.83 -81.11
C SER A 646 92.53 114.99 -80.43
N LEU A 647 92.96 116.26 -80.43
CA LEU A 647 94.24 116.99 -80.69
C LEU A 647 93.92 118.50 -80.49
N LEU A 648 94.91 119.34 -80.12
CA LEU A 648 94.96 120.82 -79.99
C LEU A 648 95.47 121.23 -78.59
N CYS A 649 96.15 122.36 -78.33
CA CYS A 649 97.21 123.12 -78.98
C CYS A 649 97.35 124.47 -78.23
N TRP A 650 98.56 124.78 -77.77
CA TRP A 650 99.12 126.13 -77.55
C TRP A 650 98.70 127.02 -76.35
N ALA A 651 99.71 127.79 -75.91
CA ALA A 651 99.73 128.93 -74.97
C ALA A 651 99.38 128.63 -73.50
N ALA A 652 100.13 129.12 -72.51
CA ALA A 652 101.39 129.91 -72.53
C ALA A 652 102.29 129.52 -71.36
#